data_AF-A0AA38Y254-F1
#
_entry.id   AF-A0AA38Y254-F1
#
_cell.length_a   1.000
_cell.length_b   1.000
_cell.length_c   1.000
_cell.angle_alpha   90.00
_cell.angle_beta   90.00
_cell.angle_gamma   90.00
#
_symmetry.space_group_name_H-M   'P 1'
#
loop_
_entity.id
_entity.type
_entity.pdbx_description
1 polymer ?
#
loop_
_entity_poly.entity_id
_entity_poly.type
_entity_poly.pdbx_seq_one_letter_code
_entity_poly.pdbx_strand_id
1 'polypeptide(L)'
;MNDDRARRPLPIIHRITDEENGPFQRQHLDLEFSNGERRRFERLVSRGHGAVVVVPMLDDETVLLVREYAAGMHRYELGLVKGRIDAGETPEQAADRELKEEAGYGARRVDVLRAMTLAPTYMSHQSWLVVARDLYPEKLAGDEPEELEVVPWKLADLDQLMLREDFSEGLAAGSTMIKLTTELRETAIAIAQEAGQAIMQIYSNGFDVTLKDDDSPVTAADLAADRVIQQGLRQLTPELPILSEESPLVPWEQRQHWGAYWLVDPLDGTRDFVKRNGEFSVNIALIYQGAPAFGVVQSPVTGIVWHAMRGELAYRRQGVHDTVLRTRTPATAPLRVAASRSHRSAETNALLARMGDIETVVQGSSLKFCRIAEGGLDVYPRLGPTSEWDTAAGQCVLHAAGGAVLSAGTGKPFRYNRRPTLLNGSFMALGDTSLPWRDCTPDTPATGTASTELERLLAIMARLRDPQGGCPWDLEQNFATIAPYTIEEAYEVADAIDRGDLDDLCDELGDLLLQVVFHARMAEEQGAFAFAEVARAISDKMQRRHPHVFADVSVDDADGVMRNWDAIKRAERAAKGERDTSALAGISRGLPEWQRAVKLQSRAAKVGFDWPGPLPVLDKAAEELQELREEFERGDIAGNKARLQEELGDLLFVCANLARHADIDLGAALRGANHKFERRFRLMEAQAEAQGDSLAALDLDAQEALWQHAKIVGCYLPWLWLRKGGSIWLLLPAAASLALFAWLLTLHPTASGRVYAAYGGVYIGTALFWLWL
;
A
#
# COMPACT_ATOMS: atom_id res chain seq x y z
N MET A 1 -0.28 27.95 -20.03
CA MET A 1 -1.60 28.60 -19.96
C MET A 1 -2.52 27.88 -20.94
N ASN A 2 -3.73 27.55 -20.48
CA ASN A 2 -4.82 26.77 -21.11
C ASN A 2 -4.58 25.26 -21.33
N ASP A 3 -4.79 24.49 -20.25
CA ASP A 3 -5.09 23.06 -20.27
C ASP A 3 -6.59 22.90 -20.01
N ASP A 4 -7.31 22.32 -20.97
CA ASP A 4 -8.78 22.26 -21.03
C ASP A 4 -9.27 20.81 -20.86
N ARG A 5 -8.68 20.09 -19.90
CA ARG A 5 -9.18 18.78 -19.46
C ARG A 5 -10.48 18.96 -18.68
N ALA A 6 -11.61 18.76 -19.36
CA ALA A 6 -12.94 18.53 -18.81
C ALA A 6 -13.30 19.42 -17.61
N ARG A 7 -13.53 20.72 -17.84
CA ARG A 7 -14.11 21.59 -16.81
C ARG A 7 -15.52 21.11 -16.49
N ARG A 8 -15.67 20.26 -15.47
CA ARG A 8 -16.88 20.29 -14.66
C ARG A 8 -17.09 21.77 -14.30
N PRO A 9 -18.25 22.37 -14.63
CA PRO A 9 -18.46 23.78 -14.31
C PRO A 9 -18.24 23.95 -12.81
N LEU A 10 -17.49 25.00 -12.45
CA LEU A 10 -17.26 25.31 -11.05
C LEU A 10 -18.62 25.46 -10.34
N PRO A 11 -18.74 25.03 -9.07
CA PRO A 11 -19.95 25.29 -8.31
C PRO A 11 -20.28 26.78 -8.33
N ILE A 12 -21.54 27.11 -8.55
CA ILE A 12 -22.02 28.49 -8.56
C ILE A 12 -22.04 28.97 -7.11
N ILE A 13 -21.32 30.05 -6.83
CA ILE A 13 -21.35 30.71 -5.52
C ILE A 13 -22.54 31.68 -5.52
N HIS A 14 -23.60 31.34 -4.80
CA HIS A 14 -24.79 32.20 -4.68
C HIS A 14 -24.59 33.32 -3.67
N ARG A 15 -23.84 33.03 -2.60
CA ARG A 15 -23.59 33.98 -1.51
C ARG A 15 -22.27 33.67 -0.82
N ILE A 16 -21.58 34.75 -0.44
CA ILE A 16 -20.46 34.70 0.50
C ILE A 16 -20.87 35.55 1.70
N THR A 17 -20.76 35.01 2.91
CA THR A 17 -20.85 35.81 4.14
C THR A 17 -19.56 35.71 4.92
N ASP A 18 -19.03 36.88 5.26
CA ASP A 18 -17.78 37.03 5.97
C ASP A 18 -18.01 37.08 7.48
N GLU A 19 -17.11 36.45 8.22
CA GLU A 19 -17.05 36.50 9.66
C GLU A 19 -15.59 36.75 10.06
N GLU A 20 -15.36 37.84 10.77
CA GLU A 20 -14.01 38.21 11.19
C GLU A 20 -13.49 37.24 12.26
N ASN A 21 -12.32 36.65 12.02
CA ASN A 21 -11.73 35.68 12.93
C ASN A 21 -10.20 35.84 13.05
N GLY A 22 -9.76 37.01 13.50
CA GLY A 22 -8.34 37.30 13.74
C GLY A 22 -7.49 37.39 12.45
N PRO A 23 -6.36 36.65 12.34
CA PRO A 23 -5.46 36.71 11.17
C PRO A 23 -6.08 36.09 9.90
N PHE A 24 -7.17 35.33 10.06
CA PHE A 24 -7.96 34.76 8.99
C PHE A 24 -9.37 35.36 8.98
N GLN A 25 -9.98 35.39 7.81
CA GLN A 25 -11.37 35.71 7.61
C GLN A 25 -12.10 34.41 7.31
N ARG A 26 -13.05 34.02 8.17
CA ARG A 26 -13.91 32.86 7.89
C ARG A 26 -14.99 33.30 6.89
N GLN A 27 -15.06 32.62 5.76
CA GLN A 27 -16.08 32.84 4.75
C GLN A 27 -17.00 31.62 4.68
N HIS A 28 -18.30 31.88 4.72
CA HIS A 28 -19.33 30.89 4.44
C HIS A 28 -19.77 31.05 3.00
N LEU A 29 -19.63 29.99 2.19
CA LEU A 29 -19.99 29.95 0.79
C LEU A 29 -21.25 29.12 0.60
N ASP A 30 -22.24 29.68 -0.07
CA ASP A 30 -23.44 28.95 -0.49
C ASP A 30 -23.23 28.47 -1.93
N LEU A 31 -22.92 27.18 -2.10
CA LEU A 31 -22.48 26.58 -3.37
C LEU A 31 -23.58 25.73 -4.00
N GLU A 32 -23.77 25.84 -5.31
CA GLU A 32 -24.58 24.93 -6.13
C GLU A 32 -23.69 24.14 -7.09
N PHE A 33 -23.75 22.81 -7.02
CA PHE A 33 -22.95 21.89 -7.82
C PHE A 33 -23.65 21.52 -9.13
N SER A 34 -22.89 20.95 -10.07
CA SER A 34 -23.40 20.60 -11.41
C SER A 34 -24.52 19.55 -11.41
N ASN A 35 -24.75 18.85 -10.31
CA ASN A 35 -25.86 17.91 -10.10
C ASN A 35 -27.13 18.60 -9.54
N GLY A 36 -27.13 19.93 -9.39
CA GLY A 36 -28.23 20.71 -8.82
C GLY A 36 -28.26 20.74 -7.29
N GLU A 37 -27.32 20.08 -6.62
CA GLU A 37 -27.23 20.05 -5.17
C GLU A 37 -26.68 21.37 -4.61
N ARG A 38 -27.32 21.90 -3.55
CA ARG A 38 -26.88 23.11 -2.85
C ARG A 38 -26.36 22.78 -1.47
N ARG A 39 -25.18 23.29 -1.12
CA ARG A 39 -24.55 23.10 0.18
C ARG A 39 -23.79 24.34 0.62
N ARG A 40 -23.80 24.57 1.94
CA ARG A 40 -22.98 25.60 2.59
C ARG A 40 -21.60 25.03 2.93
N PHE A 41 -20.55 25.75 2.56
CA PHE A 41 -19.15 25.43 2.86
C PHE A 41 -18.52 26.55 3.68
N GLU A 42 -17.50 26.20 4.48
CA GLU A 42 -16.68 27.16 5.20
C GLU A 42 -15.25 27.13 4.66
N ARG A 43 -14.65 28.31 4.46
CA ARG A 43 -13.21 28.44 4.18
C ARG A 43 -12.58 29.55 5.00
N LEU A 44 -11.30 29.40 5.31
CA LEU A 44 -10.46 30.43 5.91
C LEU A 44 -9.67 31.16 4.82
N VAL A 45 -9.85 32.46 4.74
CA VAL A 45 -9.09 33.34 3.84
C VAL A 45 -8.06 34.10 4.65
N SER A 46 -6.78 33.99 4.30
CA SER A 46 -5.74 34.75 5.00
C SER A 46 -5.78 36.22 4.63
N ARG A 47 -5.53 37.09 5.62
CA ARG A 47 -5.40 38.55 5.42
C ARG A 47 -3.97 38.99 5.06
N GLY A 48 -2.99 38.08 5.11
CA GLY A 48 -1.56 38.38 4.88
C GLY A 48 -1.10 38.21 3.43
N HIS A 49 0.20 38.48 3.17
CA HIS A 49 0.83 38.37 1.84
C HIS A 49 1.31 36.94 1.52
N GLY A 50 0.88 35.96 2.33
CA GLY A 50 1.33 34.57 2.28
C GLY A 50 2.47 34.30 3.26
N ALA A 51 3.08 33.13 3.10
CA ALA A 51 4.24 32.70 3.87
C ALA A 51 5.30 32.10 2.94
N VAL A 52 6.50 31.87 3.47
CA VAL A 52 7.54 31.05 2.87
C VAL A 52 7.73 29.78 3.69
N VAL A 53 8.10 28.70 3.00
CA VAL A 53 8.64 27.48 3.59
C VAL A 53 9.96 27.23 2.89
N VAL A 54 11.05 27.30 3.63
CA VAL A 54 12.42 27.28 3.13
C VAL A 54 13.03 25.93 3.41
N VAL A 55 13.56 25.29 2.37
CA VAL A 55 14.38 24.07 2.45
C VAL A 55 15.84 24.50 2.45
N PRO A 56 16.51 24.56 3.62
CA PRO A 56 17.87 25.06 3.70
C PRO A 56 18.85 23.92 3.48
N MET A 57 19.55 23.94 2.35
CA MET A 57 20.55 22.94 2.00
C MET A 57 21.91 23.39 2.53
N LEU A 58 22.35 22.80 3.64
CA LEU A 58 23.69 23.05 4.17
C LEU A 58 24.76 22.59 3.18
N ASP A 59 24.51 21.44 2.56
CA ASP A 59 25.25 20.87 1.43
C ASP A 59 24.27 20.06 0.56
N ASP A 60 24.77 19.37 -0.47
CA ASP A 60 23.93 18.61 -1.41
C ASP A 60 23.18 17.43 -0.77
N GLU A 61 23.55 17.00 0.43
CA GLU A 61 22.99 15.83 1.12
C GLU A 61 22.29 16.17 2.43
N THR A 62 22.40 17.41 2.92
CA THR A 62 22.03 17.76 4.29
C THR A 62 21.09 18.97 4.30
N VAL A 63 19.88 18.76 4.81
CA VAL A 63 18.89 19.82 5.04
C VAL A 63 18.95 20.28 6.49
N LEU A 64 18.79 21.58 6.75
CA LEU A 64 18.60 22.10 8.10
C LEU A 64 17.13 22.12 8.45
N LEU A 65 16.80 21.56 9.60
CA LEU A 65 15.47 21.62 10.21
C LEU A 65 15.55 22.51 11.45
N VAL A 66 14.43 23.10 11.84
CA VAL A 66 14.31 23.87 13.09
C VAL A 66 13.32 23.18 14.01
N ARG A 67 13.64 23.13 15.31
CA ARG A 67 12.73 22.68 16.34
C ARG A 67 12.05 23.88 16.96
N GLU A 68 10.75 23.95 16.81
CA GLU A 68 9.91 25.05 17.29
C GLU A 68 8.67 24.51 18.02
N TYR A 69 8.09 25.32 18.90
CA TYR A 69 6.84 24.97 19.56
C TYR A 69 5.63 25.20 18.65
N ALA A 70 5.07 24.10 18.13
CA ALA A 70 3.89 24.13 17.27
C ALA A 70 2.60 24.26 18.11
N ALA A 71 2.14 25.51 18.30
CA ALA A 71 0.98 25.83 19.13
C ALA A 71 -0.31 25.06 18.74
N GLY A 72 -0.50 24.75 17.45
CA GLY A 72 -1.68 24.03 16.96
C GLY A 72 -1.71 22.54 17.36
N MET A 73 -0.55 21.94 17.60
CA MET A 73 -0.39 20.54 18.01
C MET A 73 -0.02 20.40 19.49
N HIS A 74 0.25 21.52 20.17
CA HIS A 74 0.68 21.59 21.56
C HIS A 74 1.91 20.71 21.85
N ARG A 75 2.93 20.78 20.98
CA ARG A 75 4.20 20.06 21.13
C ARG A 75 5.32 20.77 20.38
N TYR A 76 6.57 20.45 20.73
CA TYR A 76 7.72 20.83 19.92
C TYR A 76 7.75 19.96 18.66
N GLU A 77 7.79 20.59 17.49
CA GLU A 77 7.91 19.91 16.21
C GLU A 77 9.22 20.28 15.55
N LEU A 78 9.77 19.28 14.87
CA LEU A 78 10.84 19.45 13.92
C LEU A 78 10.19 19.83 12.57
N GLY A 79 10.65 20.89 11.95
CA GLY A 79 10.06 21.42 10.72
C GLY A 79 11.06 22.14 9.84
N LEU A 80 10.59 22.57 8.67
CA LEU A 80 11.34 23.47 7.80
C LEU A 80 11.26 24.91 8.33
N VAL A 81 12.24 25.72 7.94
CA VAL A 81 12.23 27.15 8.24
C VAL A 81 11.03 27.80 7.56
N LYS A 82 10.25 28.60 8.27
CA LYS A 82 9.02 29.17 7.73
C LYS A 82 8.68 30.48 8.38
N GLY A 83 8.09 31.37 7.60
CA GLY A 83 7.53 32.57 8.19
C GLY A 83 6.74 33.41 7.22
N ARG A 84 6.22 34.52 7.71
CA ARG A 84 5.26 35.34 6.97
C ARG A 84 5.99 36.22 5.98
N ILE A 85 5.35 36.45 4.83
CA ILE A 85 5.83 37.45 3.89
C ILE A 85 5.32 38.82 4.36
N ASP A 86 6.24 39.74 4.58
CA ASP A 86 5.89 41.11 4.98
C ASP A 86 5.41 41.96 3.81
N ALA A 87 4.76 43.08 4.12
CA ALA A 87 4.22 43.98 3.10
C ALA A 87 5.35 44.57 2.24
N GLY A 88 5.34 44.26 0.93
CA GLY A 88 6.35 44.72 -0.02
C GLY A 88 7.57 43.80 -0.15
N GLU A 89 7.59 42.69 0.58
CA GLU A 89 8.64 41.67 0.51
C GLU A 89 8.34 40.65 -0.61
N THR A 90 9.37 40.22 -1.34
CA THR A 90 9.29 39.09 -2.28
C THR A 90 9.48 37.75 -1.55
N PRO A 91 8.97 36.62 -2.06
CA PRO A 91 9.21 35.31 -1.45
C PRO A 91 10.70 35.00 -1.25
N GLU A 92 11.57 35.45 -2.15
CA GLU A 92 13.01 35.31 -2.04
C GLU A 92 13.57 36.07 -0.83
N GLN A 93 13.13 37.32 -0.64
CA GLN A 93 13.57 38.17 0.47
C GLN A 93 13.06 37.64 1.81
N ALA A 94 11.79 37.23 1.87
CA ALA A 94 11.21 36.60 3.04
C ALA A 94 11.97 35.32 3.39
N ALA A 95 12.25 34.46 2.41
CA ALA A 95 12.98 33.22 2.65
C ALA A 95 14.39 33.45 3.20
N ASP A 96 15.14 34.43 2.68
CA ASP A 96 16.47 34.76 3.20
C ASP A 96 16.42 35.39 4.59
N ARG A 97 15.38 36.19 4.90
CA ARG A 97 15.17 36.77 6.24
C ARG A 97 14.84 35.70 7.27
N GLU A 98 13.81 34.88 7.02
CA GLU A 98 13.38 33.81 7.93
C GLU A 98 14.52 32.81 8.17
N LEU A 99 15.31 32.51 7.13
CA LEU A 99 16.48 31.63 7.28
C LEU A 99 17.55 32.18 8.23
N LYS A 100 17.79 33.50 8.21
CA LYS A 100 18.73 34.17 9.11
C LYS A 100 18.20 34.27 10.53
N GLU A 101 16.89 34.41 10.69
CA GLU A 101 16.20 34.52 11.98
C GLU A 101 16.13 33.16 12.68
N GLU A 102 15.69 32.11 11.97
CA GLU A 102 15.40 30.80 12.55
C GLU A 102 16.60 29.84 12.53
N ALA A 103 17.31 29.76 11.41
CA ALA A 103 18.43 28.82 11.25
C ALA A 103 19.81 29.46 11.45
N GLY A 104 19.91 30.79 11.44
CA GLY A 104 21.17 31.52 11.58
C GLY A 104 22.06 31.51 10.32
N TYR A 105 21.46 31.32 9.14
CA TYR A 105 22.15 31.31 7.86
C TYR A 105 21.52 32.30 6.87
N GLY A 106 22.33 32.94 6.04
CA GLY A 106 21.88 33.53 4.77
C GLY A 106 22.18 32.59 3.61
N ALA A 107 21.55 32.83 2.45
CA ALA A 107 21.76 32.03 1.25
C ALA A 107 22.24 32.86 0.07
N ARG A 108 23.27 32.39 -0.67
CA ARG A 108 23.70 33.07 -1.91
C ARG A 108 22.80 32.72 -3.09
N ARG A 109 22.10 31.59 -3.00
CA ARG A 109 21.20 31.10 -4.02
C ARG A 109 19.86 30.73 -3.39
N VAL A 110 18.81 31.41 -3.84
CA VAL A 110 17.44 31.22 -3.39
C VAL A 110 16.59 30.89 -4.61
N ASP A 111 16.15 29.63 -4.72
CA ASP A 111 15.33 29.14 -5.83
C ASP A 111 13.86 28.99 -5.37
N VAL A 112 12.98 29.91 -5.76
CA VAL A 112 11.54 29.80 -5.49
C VAL A 112 10.91 28.78 -6.44
N LEU A 113 10.35 27.70 -5.90
CA LEU A 113 9.82 26.60 -6.71
C LEU A 113 8.38 26.84 -7.14
N ARG A 114 7.48 27.02 -6.17
CA ARG A 114 6.04 27.23 -6.40
C ARG A 114 5.32 27.70 -5.15
N ALA A 115 4.16 28.33 -5.35
CA ALA A 115 3.16 28.47 -4.30
C ALA A 115 2.41 27.14 -4.07
N MET A 116 2.08 26.88 -2.81
CA MET A 116 1.28 25.74 -2.35
C MET A 116 0.28 26.18 -1.29
N THR A 117 -0.80 25.41 -1.16
CA THR A 117 -1.82 25.58 -0.11
C THR A 117 -1.93 24.27 0.64
N LEU A 118 -1.89 24.32 1.98
CA LEU A 118 -1.88 23.12 2.82
C LEU A 118 -3.20 22.36 2.80
N ALA A 119 -4.34 23.07 2.75
CA ALA A 119 -5.66 22.47 2.66
C ALA A 119 -6.59 23.26 1.72
N PRO A 120 -6.43 23.14 0.39
CA PRO A 120 -7.13 23.98 -0.59
C PRO A 120 -8.67 23.89 -0.53
N THR A 121 -9.21 22.84 0.10
CA THR A 121 -10.65 22.69 0.37
C THR A 121 -11.16 23.66 1.45
N TYR A 122 -10.32 24.00 2.42
CA TYR A 122 -10.74 24.73 3.63
C TYR A 122 -9.99 26.05 3.86
N MET A 123 -8.90 26.30 3.14
CA MET A 123 -8.12 27.53 3.27
C MET A 123 -7.60 28.03 1.92
N SER A 124 -7.48 29.35 1.79
CA SER A 124 -6.89 29.99 0.60
C SER A 124 -5.48 30.54 0.84
N HIS A 125 -4.89 30.29 2.01
CA HIS A 125 -3.54 30.73 2.33
C HIS A 125 -2.52 30.08 1.39
N GLN A 126 -1.55 30.87 0.91
CA GLN A 126 -0.48 30.40 0.04
C GLN A 126 0.85 30.49 0.79
N SER A 127 1.57 29.38 0.79
CA SER A 127 2.96 29.30 1.23
C SER A 127 3.85 29.06 0.00
N TRP A 128 4.92 29.81 -0.15
CA TRP A 128 5.90 29.65 -1.22
C TRP A 128 6.98 28.68 -0.78
N LEU A 129 7.15 27.59 -1.52
CA LEU A 129 8.25 26.66 -1.28
C LEU A 129 9.51 27.20 -1.94
N VAL A 130 10.55 27.35 -1.14
CA VAL A 130 11.84 27.93 -1.54
C VAL A 130 12.95 26.98 -1.18
N VAL A 131 13.94 26.81 -2.06
CA VAL A 131 15.17 26.07 -1.75
C VAL A 131 16.31 27.06 -1.62
N ALA A 132 16.96 27.06 -0.47
CA ALA A 132 18.10 27.90 -0.17
C ALA A 132 19.38 27.07 -0.23
N ARG A 133 20.39 27.54 -0.96
CA ARG A 133 21.68 26.86 -1.16
C ARG A 133 22.83 27.84 -0.98
N ASP A 134 24.04 27.28 -0.90
CA ASP A 134 25.27 28.04 -0.67
C ASP A 134 25.15 28.87 0.60
N LEU A 135 24.74 28.19 1.68
CA LEU A 135 24.46 28.82 2.96
C LEU A 135 25.73 29.40 3.57
N TYR A 136 25.60 30.56 4.19
CA TYR A 136 26.68 31.21 4.92
C TYR A 136 26.17 31.69 6.29
N PRO A 137 26.97 31.57 7.37
CA PRO A 137 26.52 31.96 8.70
C PRO A 137 26.20 33.47 8.78
N GLU A 138 24.97 33.80 9.13
CA GLU A 138 24.48 35.16 9.36
C GLU A 138 23.19 35.05 10.19
N LYS A 139 23.23 35.46 11.47
CA LYS A 139 22.07 35.39 12.37
C LYS A 139 21.43 36.78 12.52
N LEU A 140 20.14 36.87 12.22
CA LEU A 140 19.31 38.03 12.51
C LEU A 140 18.50 37.79 13.79
N ALA A 141 18.05 38.87 14.43
CA ALA A 141 17.12 38.75 15.56
C ALA A 141 15.71 38.52 15.01
N GLY A 142 15.14 37.34 15.26
CA GLY A 142 13.76 37.01 14.88
C GLY A 142 12.73 37.36 15.94
N ASP A 143 11.46 37.19 15.60
CA ASP A 143 10.29 37.42 16.47
C ASP A 143 9.93 36.23 17.38
N GLU A 144 10.68 35.13 17.26
CA GLU A 144 10.42 33.90 18.02
C GLU A 144 10.65 34.09 19.52
N PRO A 145 9.76 33.58 20.39
CA PRO A 145 9.80 33.83 21.83
C PRO A 145 10.94 33.08 22.53
N GLU A 146 11.56 32.11 21.87
CA GLU A 146 12.66 31.29 22.37
C GLU A 146 13.70 31.03 21.28
N GLU A 147 14.92 30.66 21.68
CA GLU A 147 15.96 30.30 20.71
C GLU A 147 15.66 28.92 20.10
N LEU A 148 15.57 28.86 18.78
CA LEU A 148 15.29 27.62 18.05
C LEU A 148 16.51 26.71 17.96
N GLU A 149 16.29 25.40 18.11
CA GLU A 149 17.32 24.39 17.87
C GLU A 149 17.38 24.08 16.37
N VAL A 150 18.57 24.22 15.77
CA VAL A 150 18.82 23.88 14.36
C VAL A 150 19.38 22.46 14.28
N VAL A 151 18.67 21.58 13.59
CA VAL A 151 19.00 20.16 13.47
C VAL A 151 19.36 19.83 12.01
N PRO A 152 20.63 19.55 11.70
CA PRO A 152 20.98 19.04 10.37
C PRO A 152 20.46 17.62 10.20
N TRP A 153 19.86 17.35 9.04
CA TRP A 153 19.29 16.04 8.70
C TRP A 153 19.75 15.58 7.33
N LYS A 154 20.14 14.31 7.22
CA LYS A 154 20.58 13.72 5.96
C LYS A 154 19.37 13.39 5.09
N LEU A 155 19.43 13.78 3.81
CA LEU A 155 18.39 13.47 2.83
C LEU A 155 18.21 11.96 2.62
N ALA A 156 19.26 11.17 2.82
CA ALA A 156 19.18 9.71 2.75
C ALA A 156 18.28 9.10 3.85
N ASP A 157 18.10 9.79 4.99
CA ASP A 157 17.35 9.31 6.16
C ASP A 157 15.97 9.97 6.29
N LEU A 158 15.40 10.45 5.17
CA LEU A 158 14.09 11.13 5.19
C LEU A 158 12.94 10.20 5.50
N ASP A 159 13.05 8.92 5.15
CA ASP A 159 12.12 7.89 5.56
C ASP A 159 12.02 7.80 7.10
N GLN A 160 13.17 7.85 7.78
CA GLN A 160 13.23 7.88 9.25
C GLN A 160 12.62 9.16 9.80
N LEU A 161 12.86 10.32 9.15
CA LEU A 161 12.24 11.59 9.53
C LEU A 161 10.71 11.53 9.43
N MET A 162 10.17 10.92 8.38
CA MET A 162 8.72 10.77 8.17
C MET A 162 8.04 9.86 9.18
N LEU A 163 8.80 8.98 9.84
CA LEU A 163 8.29 8.09 10.90
C LEU A 163 8.31 8.72 12.29
N ARG A 164 8.91 9.91 12.43
CA ARG A 164 8.98 10.59 13.72
C ARG A 164 7.64 11.22 14.10
N GLU A 165 7.21 10.96 15.33
CA GLU A 165 5.99 11.57 15.85
C GLU A 165 6.09 13.10 15.95
N ASP A 166 7.29 13.65 16.15
CA ASP A 166 7.58 15.08 16.23
C ASP A 166 7.83 15.74 14.86
N PHE A 167 7.50 15.09 13.74
CA PHE A 167 7.61 15.64 12.39
C PHE A 167 6.31 15.43 11.59
N SER A 168 5.45 16.46 11.53
CA SER A 168 4.12 16.35 10.88
C SER A 168 4.08 16.90 9.45
N GLU A 169 5.07 17.70 9.07
CA GLU A 169 5.11 18.42 7.77
C GLU A 169 5.46 17.48 6.59
N GLY A 170 5.72 16.19 6.86
CA GLY A 170 6.15 15.17 5.91
C GLY A 170 5.20 14.83 4.76
N LEU A 171 3.93 15.23 4.81
CA LEU A 171 3.00 15.02 3.68
C LEU A 171 3.23 15.99 2.50
N ALA A 172 3.81 17.16 2.74
CA ALA A 172 4.20 18.11 1.69
C ALA A 172 5.63 17.84 1.16
N ALA A 173 6.55 17.40 2.04
CA ALA A 173 7.95 17.15 1.68
C ALA A 173 8.20 15.73 1.13
N GLY A 174 7.53 14.71 1.66
CA GLY A 174 7.77 13.29 1.31
C GLY A 174 7.40 12.92 -0.13
N SER A 175 6.45 13.63 -0.74
CA SER A 175 6.17 13.49 -2.18
C SER A 175 7.21 14.16 -3.08
N THR A 176 8.12 14.95 -2.49
CA THR A 176 9.16 15.73 -3.17
C THR A 176 10.57 15.16 -2.92
N MET A 177 10.68 14.06 -2.17
CA MET A 177 11.96 13.59 -1.61
C MET A 177 12.32 12.13 -1.94
N ILE A 178 11.67 11.52 -2.93
CA ILE A 178 12.45 10.73 -3.88
C ILE A 178 12.85 11.70 -5.00
N LYS A 179 13.73 12.65 -4.70
CA LYS A 179 14.54 13.24 -5.77
C LYS A 179 15.56 12.16 -6.13
N LEU A 180 15.22 11.30 -7.11
CA LEU A 180 16.27 10.87 -8.03
C LEU A 180 16.93 12.18 -8.49
N THR A 181 18.17 12.39 -8.08
CA THR A 181 18.89 13.64 -8.31
C THR A 181 18.95 13.92 -9.82
N THR A 182 19.10 15.19 -10.22
CA THR A 182 19.47 15.51 -11.60
C THR A 182 20.66 14.65 -12.03
N GLU A 183 21.61 14.42 -11.13
CA GLU A 183 22.74 13.52 -11.33
C GLU A 183 22.33 12.08 -11.63
N LEU A 184 21.37 11.49 -10.91
CA LEU A 184 20.87 10.15 -11.21
C LEU A 184 20.26 10.09 -12.60
N ARG A 185 19.38 11.04 -12.94
CA ARG A 185 18.79 11.13 -14.29
C ARG A 185 19.86 11.23 -15.37
N GLU A 186 20.80 12.16 -15.23
CA GLU A 186 21.86 12.39 -16.22
C GLU A 186 22.80 11.18 -16.32
N THR A 187 23.14 10.55 -15.20
CA THR A 187 24.00 9.36 -15.18
C THR A 187 23.30 8.15 -15.80
N ALA A 188 22.03 7.91 -15.50
CA ALA A 188 21.27 6.83 -16.14
C ALA A 188 21.08 7.05 -17.65
N ILE A 189 20.91 8.30 -18.09
CA ILE A 189 20.90 8.65 -19.51
C ILE A 189 22.27 8.37 -20.15
N ALA A 190 23.37 8.75 -19.50
CA ALA A 190 24.72 8.47 -19.98
C ALA A 190 24.97 6.96 -20.10
N ILE A 191 24.57 6.17 -19.11
CA ILE A 191 24.65 4.71 -19.13
C ILE A 191 23.88 4.13 -20.33
N ALA A 192 22.65 4.60 -20.57
CA ALA A 192 21.86 4.16 -21.73
C ALA A 192 22.53 4.53 -23.08
N GLN A 193 23.16 5.71 -23.15
CA GLN A 193 23.90 6.15 -24.33
C GLN A 193 25.17 5.33 -24.58
N GLU A 194 25.93 5.03 -23.53
CA GLU A 194 27.13 4.17 -23.60
C GLU A 194 26.76 2.74 -24.01
N ALA A 195 25.67 2.19 -23.45
CA ALA A 195 25.13 0.91 -23.89
C ALA A 195 24.73 0.94 -25.37
N GLY A 196 24.03 2.00 -25.80
CA GLY A 196 23.70 2.22 -27.21
C GLY A 196 24.93 2.30 -28.12
N GLN A 197 26.03 2.93 -27.67
CA GLN A 197 27.29 2.95 -28.42
C GLN A 197 27.91 1.57 -28.54
N ALA A 198 27.90 0.76 -27.47
CA ALA A 198 28.38 -0.62 -27.49
C ALA A 198 27.60 -1.48 -28.50
N ILE A 199 26.27 -1.33 -28.53
CA ILE A 199 25.39 -1.96 -29.54
C ILE A 199 25.80 -1.54 -30.95
N MET A 200 26.00 -0.23 -31.16
CA MET A 200 26.31 0.30 -32.49
C MET A 200 27.68 -0.12 -33.03
N GLN A 201 28.69 -0.32 -32.17
CA GLN A 201 29.99 -0.85 -32.57
C GLN A 201 29.87 -2.23 -33.21
N ILE A 202 28.99 -3.08 -32.65
CA ILE A 202 28.73 -4.43 -33.19
C ILE A 202 27.84 -4.34 -34.43
N TYR A 203 26.82 -3.49 -34.39
CA TYR A 203 25.90 -3.27 -35.52
C TYR A 203 26.61 -2.74 -36.78
N SER A 204 27.65 -1.92 -36.64
CA SER A 204 28.41 -1.35 -37.77
C SER A 204 29.42 -2.32 -38.40
N ASN A 205 30.02 -3.21 -37.60
CA ASN A 205 31.18 -4.02 -38.03
C ASN A 205 30.80 -5.26 -38.86
N GLY A 206 29.50 -5.52 -39.05
CA GLY A 206 29.02 -6.74 -39.71
C GLY A 206 29.21 -7.95 -38.79
N PHE A 207 28.11 -8.49 -38.29
CA PHE A 207 28.13 -9.69 -37.45
C PHE A 207 27.78 -10.91 -38.32
N ASP A 208 28.58 -11.97 -38.23
CA ASP A 208 28.16 -13.29 -38.71
C ASP A 208 27.07 -13.80 -37.78
N VAL A 209 25.98 -14.30 -38.35
CA VAL A 209 24.86 -14.82 -37.58
C VAL A 209 25.26 -16.16 -36.98
N THR A 210 26.01 -16.12 -35.88
CA THR A 210 26.18 -17.29 -35.02
C THR A 210 25.04 -17.35 -34.03
N LEU A 211 24.57 -18.55 -33.92
CA LEU A 211 23.29 -18.92 -33.42
C LEU A 211 23.52 -19.52 -32.02
N LYS A 212 22.86 -19.00 -30.98
CA LYS A 212 22.79 -19.67 -29.65
C LYS A 212 22.12 -21.04 -29.80
N ASP A 213 22.02 -21.88 -28.77
CA ASP A 213 21.29 -23.17 -28.87
C ASP A 213 19.75 -23.02 -29.16
N ASP A 214 19.30 -21.78 -29.31
CA ASP A 214 18.02 -21.27 -29.83
C ASP A 214 18.20 -20.16 -30.91
N ASP A 215 19.35 -20.15 -31.56
CA ASP A 215 19.59 -19.65 -32.91
C ASP A 215 19.21 -18.17 -33.19
N SER A 216 19.79 -17.20 -32.44
CA SER A 216 19.81 -15.78 -32.86
C SER A 216 21.16 -15.03 -32.66
N PRO A 217 21.53 -14.10 -33.58
CA PRO A 217 22.82 -13.39 -33.64
C PRO A 217 23.00 -12.19 -32.70
N VAL A 218 22.05 -11.94 -31.81
CA VAL A 218 21.93 -10.68 -31.07
C VAL A 218 22.76 -10.67 -29.78
N THR A 219 23.06 -11.86 -29.25
CA THR A 219 23.78 -12.12 -27.99
C THR A 219 24.98 -11.21 -27.70
N ALA A 220 25.84 -10.95 -28.69
CA ALA A 220 27.06 -10.19 -28.43
C ALA A 220 26.75 -8.72 -28.11
N ALA A 221 25.73 -8.17 -28.78
CA ALA A 221 25.26 -6.80 -28.54
C ALA A 221 24.48 -6.71 -27.23
N ASP A 222 23.59 -7.67 -26.96
CA ASP A 222 22.85 -7.75 -25.69
C ASP A 222 23.82 -7.81 -24.50
N LEU A 223 24.78 -8.74 -24.52
CA LEU A 223 25.77 -8.90 -23.45
C LEU A 223 26.74 -7.73 -23.33
N ALA A 224 27.01 -7.00 -24.41
CA ALA A 224 27.87 -5.81 -24.36
C ALA A 224 27.13 -4.63 -23.71
N ALA A 225 25.86 -4.42 -24.11
CA ALA A 225 24.98 -3.43 -23.50
C ALA A 225 24.72 -3.74 -22.02
N ASP A 226 24.38 -4.98 -21.69
CA ASP A 226 24.10 -5.41 -20.32
C ASP A 226 25.29 -5.16 -19.40
N ARG A 227 26.51 -5.48 -19.85
CA ARG A 227 27.73 -5.21 -19.06
C ARG A 227 27.91 -3.74 -18.73
N VAL A 228 27.70 -2.85 -19.70
CA VAL A 228 27.78 -1.40 -19.48
C VAL A 228 26.72 -0.95 -18.48
N ILE A 229 25.47 -1.41 -18.66
CA ILE A 229 24.34 -1.03 -17.81
C ILE A 229 24.54 -1.53 -16.38
N GLN A 230 24.88 -2.80 -16.21
CA GLN A 230 25.15 -3.41 -14.90
C GLN A 230 26.27 -2.68 -14.15
N GLN A 231 27.38 -2.39 -14.83
CA GLN A 231 28.49 -1.67 -14.23
C GLN A 231 28.09 -0.25 -13.81
N GLY A 232 27.42 0.48 -14.71
CA GLY A 232 26.98 1.85 -14.45
C GLY A 232 25.96 1.93 -13.32
N LEU A 233 24.93 1.09 -13.33
CA LEU A 233 23.86 1.11 -12.32
C LEU A 233 24.36 0.65 -10.94
N ARG A 234 25.29 -0.31 -10.87
CA ARG A 234 25.92 -0.71 -9.59
C ARG A 234 26.79 0.39 -8.98
N GLN A 235 27.38 1.25 -9.82
CA GLN A 235 28.10 2.42 -9.34
C GLN A 235 27.16 3.55 -8.93
N LEU A 236 26.05 3.71 -9.67
CA LEU A 236 25.08 4.78 -9.42
C LEU A 236 24.25 4.54 -8.16
N THR A 237 23.79 3.31 -7.93
CA THR A 237 22.98 2.91 -6.78
C THR A 237 23.38 1.49 -6.33
N PRO A 238 24.47 1.33 -5.58
CA PRO A 238 24.98 0.01 -5.17
C PRO A 238 24.01 -0.80 -4.29
N GLU A 239 23.07 -0.12 -3.63
CA GLU A 239 22.06 -0.68 -2.74
C GLU A 239 20.83 -1.25 -3.47
N LEU A 240 20.59 -0.82 -4.71
CA LEU A 240 19.39 -1.22 -5.46
C LEU A 240 19.64 -2.49 -6.29
N PRO A 241 18.78 -3.52 -6.19
CA PRO A 241 18.85 -4.68 -7.07
C PRO A 241 18.66 -4.29 -8.54
N ILE A 242 19.27 -5.07 -9.44
CA ILE A 242 19.12 -4.93 -10.89
C ILE A 242 18.52 -6.22 -11.44
N LEU A 243 17.39 -6.10 -12.11
CA LEU A 243 16.73 -7.16 -12.85
C LEU A 243 16.85 -6.86 -14.35
N SER A 244 17.67 -7.63 -15.05
CA SER A 244 17.94 -7.48 -16.48
C SER A 244 17.51 -8.74 -17.24
N GLU A 245 17.07 -8.57 -18.49
CA GLU A 245 16.76 -9.68 -19.41
C GLU A 245 17.93 -10.67 -19.55
N GLU A 246 19.17 -10.17 -19.59
CA GLU A 246 20.38 -10.98 -19.81
C GLU A 246 20.92 -11.63 -18.52
N SER A 247 20.34 -11.31 -17.36
CA SER A 247 20.76 -11.85 -16.07
C SER A 247 19.97 -13.10 -15.69
N PRO A 248 20.55 -14.02 -14.88
CA PRO A 248 19.80 -15.14 -14.32
C PRO A 248 18.55 -14.67 -13.58
N LEU A 249 17.43 -15.34 -13.83
CA LEU A 249 16.15 -15.00 -13.21
C LEU A 249 16.26 -15.12 -11.68
N VAL A 250 15.95 -14.03 -10.99
CA VAL A 250 15.88 -14.01 -9.53
C VAL A 250 14.56 -14.66 -9.07
N PRO A 251 14.59 -15.63 -8.13
CA PRO A 251 13.39 -16.31 -7.64
C PRO A 251 12.36 -15.34 -7.06
N TRP A 252 11.07 -15.67 -7.24
CA TRP A 252 9.94 -14.86 -6.76
C TRP A 252 10.05 -14.54 -5.27
N GLU A 253 10.45 -15.54 -4.47
CA GLU A 253 10.54 -15.49 -3.02
C GLU A 253 11.48 -14.39 -2.54
N GLN A 254 12.51 -14.08 -3.34
CA GLN A 254 13.47 -13.03 -3.06
C GLN A 254 12.97 -11.68 -3.56
N ARG A 255 12.54 -11.59 -4.82
CA ARG A 255 12.19 -10.31 -5.44
C ARG A 255 10.84 -9.73 -4.98
N GLN A 256 9.90 -10.56 -4.48
CA GLN A 256 8.58 -10.07 -4.04
C GLN A 256 8.67 -9.01 -2.93
N HIS A 257 9.75 -9.00 -2.16
CA HIS A 257 9.98 -8.06 -1.06
C HIS A 257 10.67 -6.76 -1.50
N TRP A 258 11.06 -6.62 -2.76
CA TRP A 258 11.79 -5.45 -3.23
C TRP A 258 10.87 -4.23 -3.34
N GLY A 259 11.10 -3.25 -2.47
CA GLY A 259 10.42 -1.95 -2.54
C GLY A 259 10.89 -1.07 -3.71
N ALA A 260 12.15 -1.21 -4.12
CA ALA A 260 12.74 -0.49 -5.25
C ALA A 260 13.82 -1.33 -5.95
N TYR A 261 13.89 -1.27 -7.28
CA TYR A 261 14.89 -1.99 -8.09
C TYR A 261 14.96 -1.43 -9.52
N TRP A 262 16.08 -1.66 -10.20
CA TRP A 262 16.24 -1.38 -11.64
C TRP A 262 15.71 -2.52 -12.49
N LEU A 263 14.96 -2.19 -13.52
CA LEU A 263 14.42 -3.11 -14.51
C LEU A 263 14.94 -2.74 -15.88
N VAL A 264 15.64 -3.66 -16.53
CA VAL A 264 16.49 -3.38 -17.69
C VAL A 264 16.22 -4.35 -18.83
N ASP A 265 16.08 -3.80 -20.03
CA ASP A 265 16.22 -4.51 -21.30
C ASP A 265 17.40 -3.87 -22.06
N PRO A 266 18.55 -4.56 -22.14
CA PRO A 266 19.73 -4.02 -22.80
C PRO A 266 19.54 -3.76 -24.30
N LEU A 267 18.67 -4.51 -24.99
CA LEU A 267 18.41 -4.37 -26.43
C LEU A 267 17.02 -4.95 -26.78
N ASP A 268 16.02 -4.09 -26.69
CA ASP A 268 14.66 -4.38 -27.13
C ASP A 268 14.59 -4.27 -28.65
N GLY A 269 13.90 -5.21 -29.28
CA GLY A 269 13.82 -5.29 -30.74
C GLY A 269 14.95 -6.09 -31.38
N THR A 270 15.42 -7.15 -30.73
CA THR A 270 16.32 -8.20 -31.26
C THR A 270 16.08 -8.51 -32.75
N ARG A 271 14.81 -8.75 -33.15
CA ARG A 271 14.46 -9.06 -34.55
C ARG A 271 14.69 -7.89 -35.51
N ASP A 272 14.47 -6.68 -35.04
CA ASP A 272 14.66 -5.42 -35.78
C ASP A 272 16.16 -5.13 -35.94
N PHE A 273 16.97 -5.45 -34.92
CA PHE A 273 18.43 -5.47 -34.98
C PHE A 273 18.95 -6.45 -36.05
N VAL A 274 18.49 -7.71 -36.06
CA VAL A 274 18.89 -8.71 -37.08
C VAL A 274 18.52 -8.26 -38.49
N LYS A 275 17.32 -7.69 -38.67
CA LYS A 275 16.82 -7.21 -39.98
C LYS A 275 17.48 -5.90 -40.43
N ARG A 276 18.30 -5.28 -39.58
CA ARG A 276 18.96 -4.00 -39.82
C ARG A 276 17.99 -2.88 -40.25
N ASN A 277 16.79 -2.86 -39.67
CA ASN A 277 15.80 -1.80 -39.94
C ASN A 277 15.93 -0.60 -38.98
N GLY A 278 16.77 -0.71 -37.95
CA GLY A 278 17.10 0.36 -37.01
C GLY A 278 16.05 0.66 -35.95
N GLU A 279 15.04 -0.20 -35.78
CA GLU A 279 13.93 -0.02 -34.83
C GLU A 279 14.12 -0.83 -33.54
N PHE A 280 15.24 -0.64 -32.85
CA PHE A 280 15.58 -1.25 -31.56
C PHE A 280 15.99 -0.19 -30.53
N SER A 281 15.95 -0.51 -29.23
CA SER A 281 16.22 0.44 -28.15
C SER A 281 16.83 -0.19 -26.91
N VAL A 282 17.50 0.64 -26.10
CA VAL A 282 17.89 0.31 -24.72
C VAL A 282 16.80 0.82 -23.78
N ASN A 283 16.32 -0.02 -22.85
CA ASN A 283 15.33 0.37 -21.85
C ASN A 283 15.91 0.24 -20.43
N ILE A 284 15.85 1.31 -19.65
CA ILE A 284 16.24 1.33 -18.25
C ILE A 284 15.13 1.98 -17.44
N ALA A 285 14.59 1.28 -16.44
CA ALA A 285 13.54 1.82 -15.57
C ALA A 285 13.89 1.60 -14.10
N LEU A 286 13.65 2.62 -13.26
CA LEU A 286 13.61 2.45 -11.82
C LEU A 286 12.18 2.16 -11.40
N ILE A 287 11.95 0.98 -10.82
CA ILE A 287 10.67 0.61 -10.24
C ILE A 287 10.68 0.95 -8.75
N TYR A 288 9.62 1.61 -8.29
CA TYR A 288 9.37 1.88 -6.88
C TYR A 288 7.93 1.49 -6.54
N GLN A 289 7.77 0.61 -5.55
CA GLN A 289 6.48 0.08 -5.10
C GLN A 289 5.64 -0.49 -6.28
N GLY A 290 6.30 -1.25 -7.16
CA GLY A 290 5.70 -1.90 -8.33
C GLY A 290 5.21 -0.94 -9.42
N ALA A 291 5.65 0.32 -9.42
CA ALA A 291 5.36 1.30 -10.47
C ALA A 291 6.64 1.98 -10.96
N PRO A 292 6.75 2.35 -12.24
CA PRO A 292 7.95 3.01 -12.74
C PRO A 292 8.02 4.44 -12.17
N ALA A 293 9.08 4.70 -11.41
CA ALA A 293 9.40 6.02 -10.87
C ALA A 293 10.27 6.85 -11.82
N PHE A 294 11.12 6.18 -12.60
CA PHE A 294 11.95 6.79 -13.63
C PHE A 294 12.10 5.84 -14.81
N GLY A 295 12.24 6.37 -16.02
CA GLY A 295 12.45 5.58 -17.23
C GLY A 295 13.26 6.31 -18.28
N VAL A 296 14.16 5.57 -18.93
CA VAL A 296 14.96 5.99 -20.09
C VAL A 296 14.77 4.97 -21.21
N VAL A 297 14.40 5.46 -22.38
CA VAL A 297 14.41 4.70 -23.63
C VAL A 297 15.40 5.39 -24.56
N GLN A 298 16.41 4.68 -25.04
CA GLN A 298 17.41 5.22 -25.97
C GLN A 298 17.36 4.46 -27.29
N SER A 299 17.36 5.19 -28.41
CA SER A 299 17.47 4.60 -29.76
C SER A 299 18.92 4.65 -30.23
N PRO A 300 19.65 3.52 -30.30
CA PRO A 300 21.08 3.52 -30.66
C PRO A 300 21.35 4.10 -32.05
N VAL A 301 20.47 3.82 -33.02
CA VAL A 301 20.64 4.25 -34.41
C VAL A 301 20.49 5.76 -34.59
N THR A 302 19.56 6.38 -33.86
CA THR A 302 19.29 7.82 -34.00
C THR A 302 20.00 8.67 -32.95
N GLY A 303 20.46 8.05 -31.86
CA GLY A 303 21.02 8.72 -30.69
C GLY A 303 19.99 9.48 -29.84
N ILE A 304 18.69 9.37 -30.16
CA ILE A 304 17.62 10.04 -29.41
C ILE A 304 17.42 9.30 -28.08
N VAL A 305 17.21 10.09 -27.02
CA VAL A 305 16.83 9.57 -25.69
C VAL A 305 15.47 10.13 -25.32
N TRP A 306 14.56 9.27 -24.86
CA TRP A 306 13.34 9.67 -24.18
C TRP A 306 13.47 9.35 -22.71
N HIS A 307 13.21 10.33 -21.85
CA HIS A 307 13.34 10.14 -20.41
C HIS A 307 12.21 10.85 -19.66
N ALA A 308 11.84 10.29 -18.51
CA ALA A 308 10.85 10.87 -17.64
C ALA A 308 11.03 10.40 -16.20
N MET A 309 10.56 11.25 -15.29
CA MET A 309 10.44 10.95 -13.88
C MET A 309 8.98 11.11 -13.46
N ARG A 310 8.50 10.22 -12.60
CA ARG A 310 7.12 10.24 -12.12
C ARG A 310 6.84 11.54 -11.38
N GLY A 311 5.83 12.27 -11.83
CA GLY A 311 5.46 13.59 -11.29
C GLY A 311 6.11 14.77 -12.02
N GLU A 312 7.06 14.52 -12.93
CA GLU A 312 7.67 15.53 -13.80
C GLU A 312 7.12 15.45 -15.23
N LEU A 313 7.62 16.34 -16.10
CA LEU A 313 7.36 16.28 -17.54
C LEU A 313 8.23 15.17 -18.19
N ALA A 314 7.77 14.65 -19.31
CA ALA A 314 8.57 13.77 -20.16
C ALA A 314 9.37 14.59 -21.19
N TYR A 315 10.57 14.13 -21.53
CA TYR A 315 11.47 14.82 -22.44
C TYR A 315 12.02 13.90 -23.52
N ARG A 316 12.30 14.50 -24.67
CA ARG A 316 13.07 13.93 -25.77
C ARG A 316 14.35 14.72 -25.93
N ARG A 317 15.48 14.02 -25.77
CA ARG A 317 16.83 14.57 -25.90
C ARG A 317 17.41 14.28 -27.26
N GLN A 318 17.96 15.33 -27.89
CA GLN A 318 18.84 15.21 -29.04
C GLN A 318 20.11 16.03 -28.81
N GLY A 319 21.25 15.34 -28.69
CA GLY A 319 22.48 15.96 -28.21
C GLY A 319 22.30 16.46 -26.77
N VAL A 320 22.42 17.78 -26.58
CA VAL A 320 22.26 18.45 -25.27
C VAL A 320 20.88 19.11 -25.07
N HIS A 321 19.97 19.02 -26.05
CA HIS A 321 18.69 19.73 -26.02
C HIS A 321 17.55 18.80 -25.64
N ASP A 322 16.82 19.14 -24.57
CA ASP A 322 15.60 18.47 -24.15
C ASP A 322 14.35 19.21 -24.68
N THR A 323 13.46 18.46 -25.32
CA THR A 323 12.15 18.94 -25.77
C THR A 323 11.05 18.26 -24.96
N VAL A 324 10.14 19.04 -24.39
CA VAL A 324 9.00 18.52 -23.62
C VAL A 324 8.05 17.74 -24.53
N LEU A 325 7.62 16.57 -24.05
CA LEU A 325 6.70 15.68 -24.73
C LEU A 325 5.27 15.89 -24.25
N ARG A 326 4.31 15.79 -25.18
CA ARG A 326 2.89 15.77 -24.90
C ARG A 326 2.18 14.85 -25.87
N THR A 327 1.36 13.98 -25.30
CA THR A 327 0.42 13.15 -26.05
C THR A 327 -0.61 14.02 -26.79
N ARG A 328 -1.18 13.45 -27.86
CA ARG A 328 -2.24 14.11 -28.64
C ARG A 328 -3.58 13.94 -27.93
N THR A 329 -4.07 15.00 -27.28
CA THR A 329 -5.35 14.99 -26.53
C THR A 329 -6.17 16.26 -26.85
N PRO A 330 -7.43 16.15 -27.34
CA PRO A 330 -8.11 14.91 -27.69
C PRO A 330 -7.52 14.26 -28.95
N ALA A 331 -7.53 12.93 -29.01
CA ALA A 331 -7.16 12.20 -30.21
C ALA A 331 -8.24 12.37 -31.29
N THR A 332 -7.83 12.55 -32.55
CA THR A 332 -8.74 12.83 -33.68
C THR A 332 -8.59 11.79 -34.78
N ALA A 333 -9.70 11.38 -35.38
CA ALA A 333 -9.71 10.41 -36.48
C ALA A 333 -9.03 10.97 -37.75
N PRO A 334 -8.33 10.14 -38.56
CA PRO A 334 -8.06 8.73 -38.29
C PRO A 334 -7.10 8.55 -37.10
N LEU A 335 -7.38 7.55 -36.24
CA LEU A 335 -6.51 7.22 -35.11
C LEU A 335 -5.24 6.55 -35.63
N ARG A 336 -4.06 6.99 -35.17
CA ARG A 336 -2.77 6.41 -35.52
C ARG A 336 -2.46 5.27 -34.57
N VAL A 337 -2.59 4.04 -35.07
CA VAL A 337 -2.51 2.83 -34.25
C VAL A 337 -1.24 2.05 -34.58
N ALA A 338 -0.45 1.71 -33.56
CA ALA A 338 0.73 0.86 -33.75
C ALA A 338 0.31 -0.59 -34.03
N ALA A 339 0.73 -1.15 -35.17
CA ALA A 339 0.45 -2.54 -35.51
C ALA A 339 1.61 -3.19 -36.29
N SER A 340 1.95 -4.44 -35.94
CA SER A 340 2.96 -5.23 -36.65
C SER A 340 2.54 -5.53 -38.11
N ARG A 341 3.49 -5.53 -39.05
CA ARG A 341 3.28 -5.95 -40.45
C ARG A 341 3.26 -7.47 -40.62
N SER A 342 3.96 -8.20 -39.75
CA SER A 342 4.36 -9.59 -40.02
C SER A 342 3.63 -10.62 -39.17
N HIS A 343 3.16 -10.26 -37.96
CA HIS A 343 2.46 -11.16 -37.03
C HIS A 343 1.30 -10.40 -36.37
N ARG A 344 0.13 -10.37 -37.03
CA ARG A 344 -1.11 -9.90 -36.40
C ARG A 344 -1.91 -11.12 -35.98
N SER A 345 -2.21 -11.22 -34.69
CA SER A 345 -3.13 -12.24 -34.21
C SER A 345 -4.56 -11.94 -34.71
N ALA A 346 -5.43 -12.95 -34.73
CA ALA A 346 -6.83 -12.76 -35.13
C ALA A 346 -7.53 -11.73 -34.22
N GLU A 347 -7.20 -11.74 -32.93
CA GLU A 347 -7.69 -10.83 -31.89
C GLU A 347 -7.24 -9.40 -32.15
N THR A 348 -5.98 -9.21 -32.57
CA THR A 348 -5.45 -7.88 -32.92
C THR A 348 -6.17 -7.31 -34.15
N ASN A 349 -6.43 -8.14 -35.17
CA ASN A 349 -7.18 -7.69 -36.35
C ASN A 349 -8.63 -7.34 -36.01
N ALA A 350 -9.28 -8.13 -35.15
CA ALA A 350 -10.65 -7.87 -34.70
C ALA A 350 -10.76 -6.56 -33.89
N LEU A 351 -9.79 -6.31 -33.01
CA LEU A 351 -9.65 -5.05 -32.27
C LEU A 351 -9.55 -3.84 -33.22
N LEU A 352 -8.61 -3.90 -34.17
CA LEU A 352 -8.36 -2.81 -35.11
C LEU A 352 -9.60 -2.52 -35.97
N ALA A 353 -10.35 -3.55 -36.37
CA ALA A 353 -11.58 -3.37 -37.15
C ALA A 353 -12.69 -2.65 -36.37
N ARG A 354 -12.73 -2.77 -35.03
CA ARG A 354 -13.72 -2.09 -34.16
C ARG A 354 -13.33 -0.65 -33.79
N MET A 355 -12.06 -0.26 -33.97
CA MET A 355 -11.56 1.10 -33.65
C MET A 355 -12.04 2.19 -34.62
N GLY A 356 -12.77 1.83 -35.68
CA GLY A 356 -13.29 2.78 -36.66
C GLY A 356 -12.24 3.21 -37.68
N ASP A 357 -12.14 4.52 -37.92
CA ASP A 357 -11.19 5.09 -38.89
C ASP A 357 -9.78 5.15 -38.29
N ILE A 358 -8.87 4.32 -38.82
CA ILE A 358 -7.51 4.14 -38.30
C ILE A 358 -6.45 4.21 -39.40
N GLU A 359 -5.29 4.77 -39.05
CA GLU A 359 -4.05 4.68 -39.81
C GLU A 359 -3.08 3.75 -39.06
N THR A 360 -2.75 2.60 -39.65
CA THR A 360 -1.81 1.67 -39.00
C THR A 360 -0.36 2.09 -39.26
N VAL A 361 0.39 2.29 -38.18
CA VAL A 361 1.82 2.63 -38.22
C VAL A 361 2.63 1.47 -37.70
N VAL A 362 3.74 1.17 -38.38
CA VAL A 362 4.62 0.05 -38.02
C VAL A 362 5.83 0.62 -37.31
N GLN A 363 6.12 0.08 -36.13
CA GLN A 363 7.28 0.45 -35.34
C GLN A 363 7.70 -0.69 -34.41
N GLY A 364 8.98 -1.06 -34.47
CA GLY A 364 9.65 -1.99 -33.57
C GLY A 364 9.80 -1.45 -32.14
N SER A 365 10.13 -2.34 -31.20
CA SER A 365 10.58 -2.00 -29.84
C SER A 365 9.66 -1.13 -28.95
N SER A 366 10.11 -0.75 -27.78
CA SER A 366 9.47 0.21 -26.86
C SER A 366 9.32 1.62 -27.45
N LEU A 367 9.95 1.92 -28.60
CA LEU A 367 9.82 3.17 -29.34
C LEU A 367 8.37 3.56 -29.67
N LYS A 368 7.46 2.58 -29.68
CA LYS A 368 6.01 2.81 -29.78
C LYS A 368 5.47 3.69 -28.64
N PHE A 369 5.90 3.47 -27.40
CA PHE A 369 5.51 4.31 -26.26
C PHE A 369 6.00 5.75 -26.44
N CYS A 370 7.26 5.89 -26.89
CA CYS A 370 7.89 7.19 -27.13
C CYS A 370 7.17 7.98 -28.22
N ARG A 371 6.75 7.32 -29.31
CA ARG A 371 6.02 7.98 -30.38
C ARG A 371 4.59 8.37 -29.99
N ILE A 372 3.94 7.62 -29.09
CA ILE A 372 2.68 8.08 -28.46
C ILE A 372 2.95 9.30 -27.58
N ALA A 373 4.00 9.28 -26.77
CA ALA A 373 4.38 10.39 -25.90
C ALA A 373 4.69 11.68 -26.70
N GLU A 374 5.22 11.56 -27.91
CA GLU A 374 5.42 12.66 -28.87
C GLU A 374 4.15 13.14 -29.59
N GLY A 375 3.00 12.45 -29.41
CA GLY A 375 1.76 12.72 -30.16
C GLY A 375 1.79 12.23 -31.62
N GLY A 376 2.78 11.40 -31.98
CA GLY A 376 2.91 10.77 -33.29
C GLY A 376 2.05 9.52 -33.47
N LEU A 377 1.59 8.91 -32.37
CA LEU A 377 0.65 7.77 -32.30
C LEU A 377 -0.43 8.06 -31.24
N ASP A 378 -1.58 7.41 -31.36
CA ASP A 378 -2.67 7.51 -30.37
C ASP A 378 -2.84 6.24 -29.55
N VAL A 379 -2.71 5.07 -30.19
CA VAL A 379 -3.02 3.79 -29.55
C VAL A 379 -1.95 2.77 -29.93
N TYR A 380 -1.44 2.04 -28.94
CA TYR A 380 -0.63 0.85 -29.14
C TYR A 380 -1.26 -0.32 -28.38
N PRO A 381 -2.00 -1.19 -29.10
CA PRO A 381 -2.52 -2.41 -28.55
C PRO A 381 -1.49 -3.54 -28.63
N ARG A 382 -1.29 -4.26 -27.53
CA ARG A 382 -0.43 -5.45 -27.48
C ARG A 382 -1.19 -6.61 -26.82
N LEU A 383 -1.65 -7.55 -27.64
CA LEU A 383 -2.42 -8.73 -27.22
C LEU A 383 -1.59 -10.03 -27.19
N GLY A 384 -0.27 -9.91 -27.08
CA GLY A 384 0.66 -11.04 -27.09
C GLY A 384 1.78 -10.85 -26.08
N PRO A 385 2.58 -11.89 -25.80
CA PRO A 385 3.57 -11.85 -24.73
C PRO A 385 4.60 -10.73 -24.95
N THR A 386 4.94 -10.08 -23.84
CA THR A 386 6.03 -9.12 -23.64
C THR A 386 6.55 -9.35 -22.23
N SER A 387 7.77 -8.96 -21.94
CA SER A 387 8.33 -9.01 -20.60
C SER A 387 8.21 -7.66 -19.90
N GLU A 388 8.24 -7.67 -18.57
CA GLU A 388 8.17 -6.45 -17.75
C GLU A 388 9.20 -5.38 -18.18
N TRP A 389 10.40 -5.80 -18.58
CA TRP A 389 11.47 -4.91 -19.04
C TRP A 389 11.20 -4.21 -20.38
N ASP A 390 10.36 -4.79 -21.26
CA ASP A 390 9.96 -4.17 -22.53
C ASP A 390 9.06 -2.92 -22.34
N THR A 391 8.36 -2.84 -21.19
CA THR A 391 7.27 -1.86 -21.01
C THR A 391 7.55 -0.81 -19.95
N ALA A 392 8.37 -1.10 -18.93
CA ALA A 392 8.54 -0.23 -17.76
C ALA A 392 9.06 1.18 -18.10
N ALA A 393 10.13 1.26 -18.89
CA ALA A 393 10.74 2.54 -19.24
C ALA A 393 9.80 3.37 -20.12
N GLY A 394 9.24 2.74 -21.16
CA GLY A 394 8.27 3.37 -22.07
C GLY A 394 6.98 3.81 -21.35
N GLN A 395 6.50 3.04 -20.38
CA GLN A 395 5.35 3.41 -19.55
C GLN A 395 5.62 4.70 -18.76
N CYS A 396 6.80 4.83 -18.14
CA CYS A 396 7.16 6.03 -17.39
C CYS A 396 7.09 7.28 -18.28
N VAL A 397 7.74 7.21 -19.44
CA VAL A 397 7.75 8.29 -20.45
C VAL A 397 6.33 8.64 -20.91
N LEU A 398 5.52 7.64 -21.23
CA LEU A 398 4.15 7.87 -21.70
C LEU A 398 3.25 8.48 -20.62
N HIS A 399 3.35 8.02 -19.37
CA HIS A 399 2.57 8.57 -18.25
C HIS A 399 2.89 10.04 -18.02
N ALA A 400 4.18 10.39 -17.99
CA ALA A 400 4.62 11.78 -17.81
C ALA A 400 4.27 12.70 -19.01
N ALA A 401 4.14 12.15 -20.23
CA ALA A 401 3.63 12.87 -21.40
C ALA A 401 2.09 13.02 -21.43
N GLY A 402 1.38 12.49 -20.43
CA GLY A 402 -0.06 12.62 -20.24
C GLY A 402 -0.91 11.44 -20.74
N GLY A 403 -0.28 10.36 -21.19
CA GLY A 403 -0.95 9.12 -21.62
C GLY A 403 -1.05 8.06 -20.51
N ALA A 404 -1.42 6.83 -20.88
CA ALA A 404 -1.53 5.70 -19.96
C ALA A 404 -1.17 4.36 -20.59
N VAL A 405 -0.82 3.39 -19.74
CA VAL A 405 -0.65 1.98 -20.09
C VAL A 405 -1.56 1.17 -19.18
N LEU A 406 -2.55 0.50 -19.76
CA LEU A 406 -3.63 -0.18 -19.06
C LEU A 406 -3.66 -1.65 -19.46
N SER A 407 -3.98 -2.54 -18.52
CA SER A 407 -4.27 -3.93 -18.83
C SER A 407 -5.48 -4.01 -19.77
N ALA A 408 -5.35 -4.72 -20.88
CA ALA A 408 -6.43 -4.85 -21.87
C ALA A 408 -7.65 -5.58 -21.29
N GLY A 409 -7.45 -6.50 -20.33
CA GLY A 409 -8.53 -7.27 -19.70
C GLY A 409 -9.25 -6.51 -18.59
N THR A 410 -8.51 -5.85 -17.69
CA THR A 410 -9.11 -5.20 -16.50
C THR A 410 -9.32 -3.70 -16.66
N GLY A 411 -8.52 -3.04 -17.51
CA GLY A 411 -8.40 -1.59 -17.59
C GLY A 411 -7.65 -0.96 -16.41
N LYS A 412 -7.08 -1.76 -15.50
CA LYS A 412 -6.25 -1.26 -14.39
C LYS A 412 -4.87 -0.81 -14.91
N PRO A 413 -4.20 0.16 -14.25
CA PRO A 413 -2.83 0.55 -14.57
C PRO A 413 -1.85 -0.62 -14.46
N PHE A 414 -0.88 -0.68 -15.38
CA PHE A 414 0.16 -1.71 -15.35
C PHE A 414 1.11 -1.55 -14.14
N ARG A 415 1.42 -2.68 -13.50
CA ARG A 415 2.29 -2.81 -12.32
C ARG A 415 3.34 -3.90 -12.55
N TYR A 416 4.48 -3.74 -11.89
CA TYR A 416 5.68 -4.55 -12.06
C TYR A 416 6.02 -5.31 -10.78
N ASN A 417 6.68 -6.47 -10.92
CA ASN A 417 7.09 -7.36 -9.83
C ASN A 417 5.93 -7.75 -8.89
N ARG A 418 4.78 -8.11 -9.49
CA ARG A 418 3.57 -8.51 -8.74
C ARG A 418 3.25 -10.00 -8.81
N ARG A 419 3.95 -10.76 -9.66
CA ARG A 419 3.67 -12.17 -9.94
C ARG A 419 4.98 -12.95 -10.12
N PRO A 420 4.99 -14.28 -9.93
CA PRO A 420 6.16 -15.14 -10.18
C PRO A 420 6.70 -15.09 -11.62
N THR A 421 5.84 -14.84 -12.60
CA THR A 421 6.24 -14.62 -13.99
C THR A 421 6.58 -13.15 -14.26
N LEU A 422 7.62 -12.90 -15.07
CA LEU A 422 7.96 -11.58 -15.61
C LEU A 422 7.29 -11.30 -16.96
N LEU A 423 6.44 -12.21 -17.43
CA LEU A 423 5.64 -11.99 -18.62
C LEU A 423 4.44 -11.08 -18.31
N ASN A 424 4.34 -10.03 -19.09
CA ASN A 424 3.21 -9.12 -19.10
C ASN A 424 1.98 -9.78 -19.71
N GLY A 425 0.81 -9.43 -19.16
CA GLY A 425 -0.47 -9.68 -19.82
C GLY A 425 -0.69 -8.74 -21.01
N SER A 426 -1.81 -8.91 -21.72
CA SER A 426 -2.21 -7.99 -22.78
C SER A 426 -2.44 -6.58 -22.26
N PHE A 427 -2.03 -5.55 -23.01
CA PHE A 427 -2.14 -4.15 -22.61
C PHE A 427 -2.54 -3.21 -23.76
N MET A 428 -3.02 -2.03 -23.37
CA MET A 428 -3.29 -0.87 -24.22
C MET A 428 -2.47 0.32 -23.74
N ALA A 429 -1.60 0.84 -24.61
CA ALA A 429 -0.96 2.13 -24.41
C ALA A 429 -1.73 3.21 -25.19
N LEU A 430 -2.08 4.30 -24.51
CA LEU A 430 -3.01 5.33 -25.00
C LEU A 430 -2.39 6.71 -24.81
N GLY A 431 -2.44 7.52 -25.87
CA GLY A 431 -2.13 8.95 -25.80
C GLY A 431 -3.27 9.75 -25.18
N ASP A 432 -4.51 9.34 -25.44
CA ASP A 432 -5.72 9.95 -24.88
C ASP A 432 -6.50 8.92 -24.06
N THR A 433 -6.55 9.13 -22.74
CA THR A 433 -7.22 8.22 -21.81
C THR A 433 -8.74 8.27 -21.87
N SER A 434 -9.31 9.26 -22.58
CA SER A 434 -10.76 9.39 -22.80
C SER A 434 -11.28 8.55 -23.96
N LEU A 435 -10.39 7.96 -24.78
CA LEU A 435 -10.79 7.12 -25.90
C LEU A 435 -11.60 5.90 -25.40
N PRO A 436 -12.73 5.55 -26.06
CA PRO A 436 -13.54 4.38 -25.73
C PRO A 436 -12.91 3.08 -26.24
N TRP A 437 -11.63 2.85 -25.95
CA TRP A 437 -10.87 1.71 -26.46
C TRP A 437 -11.42 0.36 -25.99
N ARG A 438 -12.10 0.33 -24.84
CA ARG A 438 -12.76 -0.88 -24.28
C ARG A 438 -13.93 -1.34 -25.15
N ASP A 439 -14.58 -0.42 -25.85
CA ASP A 439 -15.65 -0.76 -26.79
C ASP A 439 -15.08 -1.38 -28.08
N CYS A 440 -13.77 -1.25 -28.29
CA CYS A 440 -13.07 -1.75 -29.46
C CYS A 440 -12.42 -3.11 -29.25
N THR A 441 -12.10 -3.48 -28.00
CA THR A 441 -11.56 -4.82 -27.73
C THR A 441 -12.56 -5.86 -28.20
N PRO A 442 -12.16 -6.87 -29.01
CA PRO A 442 -13.04 -8.01 -29.26
C PRO A 442 -13.53 -8.48 -27.91
N ASP A 443 -14.74 -9.02 -27.85
CA ASP A 443 -15.28 -9.67 -26.67
C ASP A 443 -14.44 -10.96 -26.43
N THR A 444 -13.16 -10.79 -26.12
CA THR A 444 -12.52 -11.56 -25.07
C THR A 444 -13.46 -11.30 -23.92
N PRO A 445 -14.22 -12.32 -23.48
CA PRO A 445 -15.37 -12.10 -22.62
C PRO A 445 -14.89 -11.14 -21.55
N ALA A 446 -15.49 -9.94 -21.53
CA ALA A 446 -15.41 -9.09 -20.36
C ALA A 446 -15.70 -10.07 -19.24
N THR A 447 -14.67 -10.43 -18.44
CA THR A 447 -14.69 -11.44 -17.36
C THR A 447 -16.08 -12.01 -17.28
N GLY A 448 -16.33 -13.13 -18.00
CA GLY A 448 -17.67 -13.45 -18.52
C GLY A 448 -18.72 -12.98 -17.53
N THR A 449 -19.75 -12.22 -17.96
CA THR A 449 -20.73 -11.59 -17.04
C THR A 449 -20.93 -12.45 -15.82
N ALA A 450 -20.99 -11.96 -14.57
CA ALA A 450 -20.95 -12.86 -13.39
C ALA A 450 -21.74 -14.19 -13.53
N SER A 451 -22.88 -14.17 -14.25
CA SER A 451 -23.57 -15.36 -14.81
C SER A 451 -22.68 -16.35 -15.59
N THR A 452 -21.98 -15.93 -16.64
CA THR A 452 -21.10 -16.74 -17.50
C THR A 452 -19.92 -17.38 -16.75
N GLU A 453 -19.19 -16.65 -15.91
CA GLU A 453 -18.10 -17.28 -15.13
C GLU A 453 -18.65 -18.25 -14.07
N LEU A 454 -19.81 -17.95 -13.49
CA LEU A 454 -20.49 -18.85 -12.58
C LEU A 454 -21.02 -20.10 -13.30
N GLU A 455 -21.59 -19.95 -14.50
CA GLU A 455 -21.99 -21.06 -15.38
C GLU A 455 -20.77 -21.92 -15.75
N ARG A 456 -19.62 -21.30 -16.03
CA ARG A 456 -18.37 -22.00 -16.27
C ARG A 456 -17.93 -22.79 -15.05
N LEU A 457 -17.95 -22.20 -13.86
CA LEU A 457 -17.61 -22.87 -12.60
C LEU A 457 -18.54 -24.07 -12.31
N LEU A 458 -19.86 -23.88 -12.48
CA LEU A 458 -20.84 -24.96 -12.34
C LEU A 458 -20.59 -26.10 -13.34
N ALA A 459 -20.26 -25.77 -14.60
CA ALA A 459 -19.94 -26.75 -15.63
C ALA A 459 -18.62 -27.50 -15.33
N ILE A 460 -17.61 -26.83 -14.79
CA ILE A 460 -16.36 -27.45 -14.34
C ILE A 460 -16.67 -28.45 -13.23
N MET A 461 -17.42 -28.06 -12.20
CA MET A 461 -17.77 -28.94 -11.08
C MET A 461 -18.59 -30.15 -11.55
N ALA A 462 -19.56 -29.95 -12.45
CA ALA A 462 -20.33 -31.04 -13.03
C ALA A 462 -19.44 -32.05 -13.79
N ARG A 463 -18.39 -31.57 -14.47
CA ARG A 463 -17.41 -32.42 -15.16
C ARG A 463 -16.46 -33.12 -14.20
N LEU A 464 -16.00 -32.45 -13.16
CA LEU A 464 -15.16 -33.04 -12.12
C LEU A 464 -15.88 -34.18 -11.40
N ARG A 465 -17.19 -34.06 -11.18
CA ARG A 465 -18.02 -35.08 -10.55
C ARG A 465 -18.80 -35.95 -11.54
N ASP A 466 -18.39 -36.02 -12.80
CA ASP A 466 -19.01 -36.92 -13.78
C ASP A 466 -18.65 -38.39 -13.47
N PRO A 467 -19.63 -39.29 -13.26
CA PRO A 467 -19.36 -40.71 -13.05
C PRO A 467 -18.61 -41.38 -14.22
N GLN A 468 -18.64 -40.80 -15.42
CA GLN A 468 -18.02 -41.32 -16.64
C GLN A 468 -16.74 -40.56 -17.03
N GLY A 469 -15.81 -40.38 -16.08
CA GLY A 469 -14.48 -39.83 -16.34
C GLY A 469 -14.15 -38.53 -15.61
N GLY A 470 -14.92 -38.21 -14.56
CA GLY A 470 -14.57 -37.18 -13.59
C GLY A 470 -13.35 -37.54 -12.74
N CYS A 471 -12.97 -36.61 -11.87
CA CYS A 471 -11.86 -36.77 -10.93
C CYS A 471 -12.26 -37.76 -9.82
N PRO A 472 -11.45 -38.82 -9.57
CA PRO A 472 -11.75 -39.82 -8.55
C PRO A 472 -11.91 -39.23 -7.14
N TRP A 473 -11.06 -38.26 -6.78
CA TRP A 473 -11.10 -37.62 -5.47
C TRP A 473 -12.39 -36.83 -5.29
N ASP A 474 -12.79 -36.05 -6.30
CA ASP A 474 -14.03 -35.26 -6.24
C ASP A 474 -15.24 -36.19 -6.09
N LEU A 475 -15.34 -37.26 -6.88
CA LEU A 475 -16.43 -38.23 -6.82
C LEU A 475 -16.61 -38.89 -5.44
N GLU A 476 -15.52 -39.14 -4.72
CA GLU A 476 -15.55 -39.77 -3.38
C GLU A 476 -16.07 -38.81 -2.29
N GLN A 477 -16.08 -37.51 -2.53
CA GLN A 477 -16.51 -36.52 -1.53
C GLN A 477 -18.02 -36.55 -1.28
N ASN A 478 -18.38 -36.26 -0.03
CA ASN A 478 -19.76 -36.12 0.42
C ASN A 478 -19.92 -34.88 1.32
N PHE A 479 -21.15 -34.56 1.74
CA PHE A 479 -21.42 -33.38 2.57
C PHE A 479 -20.57 -33.30 3.85
N ALA A 480 -20.27 -34.43 4.49
CA ALA A 480 -19.50 -34.45 5.73
C ALA A 480 -18.01 -34.26 5.51
N THR A 481 -17.47 -34.69 4.35
CA THR A 481 -16.05 -34.55 4.03
C THR A 481 -15.72 -33.13 3.54
N ILE A 482 -16.65 -32.44 2.89
CA ILE A 482 -16.48 -31.06 2.41
C ILE A 482 -16.71 -30.00 3.51
N ALA A 483 -17.55 -30.30 4.51
CA ALA A 483 -17.91 -29.33 5.55
C ALA A 483 -16.71 -28.73 6.32
N PRO A 484 -15.63 -29.47 6.66
CA PRO A 484 -14.44 -28.89 7.29
C PRO A 484 -13.75 -27.85 6.41
N TYR A 485 -13.58 -28.12 5.11
CA TYR A 485 -12.97 -27.17 4.16
C TYR A 485 -13.79 -25.88 4.06
N THR A 486 -15.13 -25.97 4.10
CA THR A 486 -15.98 -24.76 4.13
C THR A 486 -15.72 -23.86 5.33
N ILE A 487 -15.33 -24.45 6.46
CA ILE A 487 -14.98 -23.68 7.67
C ILE A 487 -13.58 -23.08 7.52
N GLU A 488 -12.64 -23.83 6.96
CA GLU A 488 -11.27 -23.40 6.68
C GLU A 488 -11.24 -22.18 5.75
N GLU A 489 -11.86 -22.25 4.56
CA GLU A 489 -11.90 -21.11 3.62
C GLU A 489 -12.56 -19.87 4.22
N ALA A 490 -13.55 -20.05 5.11
CA ALA A 490 -14.18 -18.93 5.79
C ALA A 490 -13.24 -18.23 6.80
N TYR A 491 -12.27 -18.96 7.37
CA TYR A 491 -11.22 -18.38 8.20
C TYR A 491 -10.11 -17.74 7.37
N GLU A 492 -9.76 -18.31 6.21
CA GLU A 492 -8.78 -17.70 5.30
C GLU A 492 -9.28 -16.38 4.71
N VAL A 493 -10.57 -16.30 4.33
CA VAL A 493 -11.23 -15.02 3.99
C VAL A 493 -11.10 -13.99 5.12
N ALA A 494 -11.25 -14.43 6.38
CA ALA A 494 -11.12 -13.53 7.52
C ALA A 494 -9.66 -13.08 7.74
N ASP A 495 -8.68 -13.95 7.53
CA ASP A 495 -7.25 -13.64 7.60
C ASP A 495 -6.83 -12.65 6.51
N ALA A 496 -7.25 -12.86 5.26
CA ALA A 496 -6.98 -11.95 4.15
C ALA A 496 -7.52 -10.53 4.41
N ILE A 497 -8.72 -10.42 5.02
CA ILE A 497 -9.29 -9.15 5.48
C ILE A 497 -8.43 -8.51 6.57
N ASP A 498 -8.03 -9.29 7.59
CA ASP A 498 -7.22 -8.81 8.71
C ASP A 498 -5.84 -8.29 8.23
N ARG A 499 -5.28 -8.89 7.17
CA ARG A 499 -4.03 -8.43 6.51
C ARG A 499 -4.21 -7.25 5.56
N GLY A 500 -5.44 -6.91 5.17
CA GLY A 500 -5.72 -5.89 4.16
C GLY A 500 -5.26 -6.28 2.75
N ASP A 501 -5.13 -7.58 2.48
CA ASP A 501 -4.69 -8.11 1.19
C ASP A 501 -5.89 -8.37 0.28
N LEU A 502 -6.14 -7.44 -0.65
CA LEU A 502 -7.31 -7.53 -1.55
C LEU A 502 -7.14 -8.55 -2.67
N ASP A 503 -5.92 -8.89 -3.04
CA ASP A 503 -5.68 -9.88 -4.09
C ASP A 503 -5.96 -11.27 -3.51
N ASP A 504 -5.43 -11.55 -2.31
CA ASP A 504 -5.65 -12.80 -1.59
C ASP A 504 -7.12 -12.97 -1.19
N LEU A 505 -7.78 -11.90 -0.73
CA LEU A 505 -9.22 -11.91 -0.45
C LEU A 505 -10.06 -12.33 -1.67
N CYS A 506 -9.63 -11.98 -2.89
CA CYS A 506 -10.35 -12.39 -4.09
C CYS A 506 -10.24 -13.89 -4.34
N ASP A 507 -9.07 -14.48 -4.07
CA ASP A 507 -8.80 -15.90 -4.25
C ASP A 507 -9.57 -16.71 -3.18
N GLU A 508 -9.48 -16.33 -1.91
CA GLU A 508 -10.17 -17.00 -0.79
C GLU A 508 -11.71 -16.94 -0.90
N LEU A 509 -12.26 -15.83 -1.41
CA LEU A 509 -13.70 -15.75 -1.73
C LEU A 509 -14.08 -16.69 -2.88
N GLY A 510 -13.16 -16.95 -3.81
CA GLY A 510 -13.31 -17.93 -4.88
C GLY A 510 -13.37 -19.36 -4.32
N ASP A 511 -12.49 -19.70 -3.40
CA ASP A 511 -12.46 -21.01 -2.76
C ASP A 511 -13.68 -21.24 -1.86
N LEU A 512 -14.12 -20.23 -1.12
CA LEU A 512 -15.39 -20.30 -0.40
C LEU A 512 -16.60 -20.48 -1.34
N LEU A 513 -16.60 -19.83 -2.51
CA LEU A 513 -17.63 -20.03 -3.54
C LEU A 513 -17.60 -21.45 -4.12
N LEU A 514 -16.41 -22.02 -4.32
CA LEU A 514 -16.23 -23.40 -4.75
C LEU A 514 -16.93 -24.37 -3.80
N GLN A 515 -16.81 -24.18 -2.48
CA GLN A 515 -17.48 -25.03 -1.49
C GLN A 515 -19.01 -25.01 -1.63
N VAL A 516 -19.60 -23.84 -1.91
CA VAL A 516 -21.06 -23.71 -2.16
C VAL A 516 -21.46 -24.44 -3.44
N VAL A 517 -20.67 -24.29 -4.51
CA VAL A 517 -20.89 -24.97 -5.80
C VAL A 517 -20.79 -26.49 -5.63
N PHE A 518 -19.81 -26.98 -4.87
CA PHE A 518 -19.60 -28.40 -4.59
C PHE A 518 -20.80 -29.02 -3.87
N HIS A 519 -21.27 -28.40 -2.78
CA HIS A 519 -22.45 -28.85 -2.05
C HIS A 519 -23.73 -28.80 -2.90
N ALA A 520 -23.91 -27.75 -3.70
CA ALA A 520 -25.05 -27.65 -4.60
C ALA A 520 -25.03 -28.76 -5.67
N ARG A 521 -23.85 -29.13 -6.17
CA ARG A 521 -23.71 -30.22 -7.14
C ARG A 521 -24.05 -31.59 -6.53
N MET A 522 -23.55 -31.88 -5.33
CA MET A 522 -23.90 -33.10 -4.60
C MET A 522 -25.39 -33.19 -4.27
N ALA A 523 -26.03 -32.06 -3.96
CA ALA A 523 -27.48 -32.01 -3.73
C ALA A 523 -28.28 -32.24 -5.02
N GLU A 524 -27.80 -31.72 -6.15
CA GLU A 524 -28.41 -31.91 -7.47
C GLU A 524 -28.31 -33.39 -7.91
N GLU A 525 -27.16 -34.03 -7.69
CA GLU A 525 -26.95 -35.47 -7.93
C GLU A 525 -27.95 -36.35 -7.15
N GLN A 526 -28.40 -35.89 -5.98
CA GLN A 526 -29.40 -36.56 -5.15
C GLN A 526 -30.85 -36.13 -5.47
N GLY A 527 -31.05 -35.24 -6.45
CA GLY A 527 -32.36 -34.69 -6.80
C GLY A 527 -32.98 -33.81 -5.71
N ALA A 528 -32.18 -33.28 -4.78
CA ALA A 528 -32.65 -32.49 -3.65
C ALA A 528 -32.84 -31.01 -4.01
N PHE A 529 -31.79 -30.35 -4.49
CA PHE A 529 -31.83 -28.98 -5.01
C PHE A 529 -30.59 -28.67 -5.84
N ALA A 530 -30.67 -27.67 -6.71
CA ALA A 530 -29.54 -27.17 -7.51
C ALA A 530 -29.07 -25.79 -7.04
N PHE A 531 -27.91 -25.34 -7.55
CA PHE A 531 -27.34 -24.03 -7.21
C PHE A 531 -28.31 -22.86 -7.43
N ALA A 532 -29.11 -22.90 -8.50
CA ALA A 532 -30.11 -21.87 -8.79
C ALA A 532 -31.16 -21.72 -7.67
N GLU A 533 -31.51 -22.80 -6.98
CA GLU A 533 -32.43 -22.76 -5.84
C GLU A 533 -31.77 -22.16 -4.60
N VAL A 534 -30.47 -22.43 -4.38
CA VAL A 534 -29.67 -21.79 -3.32
C VAL A 534 -29.64 -20.27 -3.53
N ALA A 535 -29.29 -19.83 -4.75
CA ALA A 535 -29.23 -18.42 -5.12
C ALA A 535 -30.62 -17.74 -4.98
N ARG A 536 -31.69 -18.37 -5.49
CA ARG A 536 -33.06 -17.86 -5.34
C ARG A 536 -33.46 -17.74 -3.87
N ALA A 537 -33.17 -18.76 -3.05
CA ALA A 537 -33.53 -18.76 -1.64
C ALA A 537 -32.86 -17.63 -0.85
N ILE A 538 -31.60 -17.29 -1.14
CA ILE A 538 -30.95 -16.15 -0.50
C ILE A 538 -31.45 -14.82 -1.05
N SER A 539 -31.67 -14.68 -2.37
CA SER A 539 -32.22 -13.47 -2.98
C SER A 539 -33.60 -13.12 -2.43
N ASP A 540 -34.54 -14.06 -2.42
CA ASP A 540 -35.89 -13.87 -1.90
C ASP A 540 -35.87 -13.51 -0.40
N LYS A 541 -34.97 -14.13 0.36
CA LYS A 541 -34.77 -13.86 1.78
C LYS A 541 -34.20 -12.46 2.01
N MET A 542 -33.25 -12.01 1.19
CA MET A 542 -32.66 -10.68 1.30
C MET A 542 -33.67 -9.59 0.94
N GLN A 543 -34.49 -9.79 -0.10
CA GLN A 543 -35.57 -8.87 -0.45
C GLN A 543 -36.62 -8.79 0.68
N ARG A 544 -37.10 -9.94 1.18
CA ARG A 544 -38.09 -9.99 2.26
C ARG A 544 -37.61 -9.33 3.55
N ARG A 545 -36.31 -9.43 3.87
CA ARG A 545 -35.75 -8.89 5.12
C ARG A 545 -35.26 -7.44 5.02
N HIS A 546 -35.20 -6.88 3.81
CA HIS A 546 -34.93 -5.45 3.58
C HIS A 546 -36.14 -4.74 2.96
N PRO A 547 -37.33 -4.76 3.59
CA PRO A 547 -38.49 -4.08 3.05
C PRO A 547 -38.30 -2.55 3.01
N HIS A 548 -37.29 -2.01 3.67
CA HIS A 548 -36.94 -0.59 3.61
C HIS A 548 -36.11 -0.19 2.39
N VAL A 549 -35.54 -1.17 1.68
CA VAL A 549 -34.85 -0.97 0.40
C VAL A 549 -35.74 -1.37 -0.77
N PHE A 550 -36.50 -2.46 -0.61
CA PHE A 550 -37.26 -3.10 -1.70
C PHE A 550 -38.79 -2.94 -1.59
N ALA A 551 -39.30 -2.24 -0.57
CA ALA A 551 -40.73 -1.95 -0.38
C ALA A 551 -40.94 -0.58 0.31
N ASP A 552 -42.20 -0.23 0.58
CA ASP A 552 -42.59 1.06 1.17
C ASP A 552 -42.54 1.04 2.71
N VAL A 553 -41.37 0.74 3.29
CA VAL A 553 -41.15 0.83 4.75
C VAL A 553 -40.03 1.83 5.05
N SER A 554 -40.34 2.96 5.67
CA SER A 554 -39.31 3.91 6.10
C SER A 554 -38.69 3.49 7.43
N VAL A 555 -37.37 3.66 7.56
CA VAL A 555 -36.61 3.39 8.77
C VAL A 555 -35.57 4.49 8.91
N ASP A 556 -35.49 5.12 10.09
CA ASP A 556 -34.76 6.38 10.27
C ASP A 556 -33.25 6.20 10.55
N ASP A 557 -32.84 5.02 11.04
CA ASP A 557 -31.46 4.73 11.44
C ASP A 557 -31.11 3.22 11.36
N ALA A 558 -29.81 2.90 11.50
CA ALA A 558 -29.29 1.54 11.46
C ALA A 558 -29.88 0.64 12.56
N ASP A 559 -30.15 1.21 13.74
CA ASP A 559 -30.78 0.49 14.85
C ASP A 559 -32.22 0.09 14.52
N GLY A 560 -32.96 0.96 13.83
CA GLY A 560 -34.28 0.68 13.27
C GLY A 560 -34.26 -0.47 12.27
N VAL A 561 -33.23 -0.53 11.42
CA VAL A 561 -33.05 -1.62 10.45
C VAL A 561 -32.84 -2.94 11.18
N MET A 562 -32.00 -2.94 12.22
CA MET A 562 -31.70 -4.14 13.00
C MET A 562 -32.90 -4.65 13.80
N ARG A 563 -33.73 -3.75 14.36
CA ARG A 563 -35.00 -4.10 15.02
C ARG A 563 -35.99 -4.76 14.06
N ASN A 564 -36.15 -4.18 12.87
CA ASN A 564 -37.04 -4.73 11.83
C ASN A 564 -36.56 -6.12 11.37
N TRP A 565 -35.26 -6.26 11.13
CA TRP A 565 -34.62 -7.52 10.75
C TRP A 565 -34.86 -8.65 11.77
N ASP A 566 -34.72 -8.36 13.07
CA ASP A 566 -34.99 -9.33 14.13
C ASP A 566 -36.49 -9.68 14.24
N ALA A 567 -37.39 -8.73 14.01
CA ALA A 567 -38.83 -8.98 13.99
C ALA A 567 -39.22 -9.93 12.85
N ILE A 568 -38.70 -9.71 11.63
CA ILE A 568 -38.93 -10.58 10.47
C ILE A 568 -38.37 -11.99 10.73
N LYS A 569 -37.17 -12.10 11.31
CA LYS A 569 -36.59 -13.40 11.73
C LYS A 569 -37.45 -14.17 12.74
N ARG A 570 -38.17 -13.47 13.64
CA ARG A 570 -39.10 -14.12 14.59
C ARG A 570 -40.35 -14.63 13.87
N ALA A 571 -40.94 -13.82 13.01
CA ALA A 571 -42.12 -14.20 12.23
C ALA A 571 -41.84 -15.40 11.31
N GLU A 572 -40.68 -15.44 10.65
CA GLU A 572 -40.26 -16.56 9.79
C GLU A 572 -40.16 -17.89 10.56
N ARG A 573 -39.66 -17.87 11.79
CA ARG A 573 -39.52 -19.08 12.63
C ARG A 573 -40.88 -19.59 13.10
N ALA A 574 -41.76 -18.68 13.53
CA ALA A 574 -43.12 -19.02 13.89
C ALA A 574 -43.88 -19.66 12.71
N ALA A 575 -43.70 -19.12 11.50
CA ALA A 575 -44.30 -19.67 10.28
C ALA A 575 -43.76 -21.06 9.89
N LYS A 576 -42.50 -21.37 10.23
CA LYS A 576 -41.88 -22.69 10.01
C LYS A 576 -42.27 -23.75 11.05
N GLY A 577 -43.11 -23.41 12.04
CA GLY A 577 -43.56 -24.34 13.07
C GLY A 577 -42.48 -24.71 14.09
N GLU A 578 -41.41 -23.91 14.21
CA GLU A 578 -40.44 -24.06 15.31
C GLU A 578 -41.16 -23.81 16.64
N ARG A 579 -41.18 -24.84 17.51
CA ARG A 579 -41.89 -24.81 18.81
C ARG A 579 -41.07 -24.17 19.93
N ASP A 580 -39.78 -23.92 19.70
CA ASP A 580 -38.91 -23.28 20.68
C ASP A 580 -39.16 -21.76 20.67
N THR A 581 -39.86 -21.29 21.70
CA THR A 581 -40.19 -19.87 21.89
C THR A 581 -39.15 -19.11 22.71
N SER A 582 -38.03 -19.76 23.07
CA SER A 582 -36.95 -19.13 23.84
C SER A 582 -36.35 -17.92 23.12
N ALA A 583 -35.90 -16.92 23.89
CA ALA A 583 -35.09 -15.83 23.37
C ALA A 583 -33.80 -16.32 22.69
N LEU A 584 -33.33 -17.51 23.08
CA LEU A 584 -32.13 -18.18 22.58
C LEU A 584 -32.40 -19.07 21.35
N ALA A 585 -33.67 -19.25 20.95
CA ALA A 585 -34.04 -20.09 19.82
C ALA A 585 -33.35 -19.63 18.52
N GLY A 586 -33.00 -20.57 17.65
CA GLY A 586 -32.39 -20.31 16.35
C GLY A 586 -30.90 -19.93 16.37
N ILE A 587 -30.21 -20.08 17.51
CA ILE A 587 -28.74 -20.07 17.55
C ILE A 587 -28.24 -21.43 17.04
N SER A 588 -27.47 -21.42 15.95
CA SER A 588 -26.92 -22.65 15.36
C SER A 588 -25.99 -23.36 16.33
N ARG A 589 -26.11 -24.70 16.40
CA ARG A 589 -25.21 -25.55 17.19
C ARG A 589 -23.85 -25.75 16.53
N GLY A 590 -23.72 -25.49 15.23
CA GLY A 590 -22.46 -25.63 14.49
C GLY A 590 -21.57 -24.38 14.50
N LEU A 591 -21.92 -23.36 15.29
CA LEU A 591 -21.03 -22.21 15.49
C LEU A 591 -19.86 -22.60 16.39
N PRO A 592 -18.66 -22.04 16.18
CA PRO A 592 -17.59 -22.09 17.17
C PRO A 592 -18.11 -21.65 18.54
N GLU A 593 -17.70 -22.35 19.60
CA GLU A 593 -18.29 -22.16 20.94
C GLU A 593 -18.13 -20.72 21.46
N TRP A 594 -17.05 -20.03 21.09
CA TRP A 594 -16.84 -18.63 21.44
C TRP A 594 -17.85 -17.69 20.75
N GLN A 595 -18.12 -17.88 19.44
CA GLN A 595 -19.16 -17.12 18.73
C GLN A 595 -20.54 -17.43 19.28
N ARG A 596 -20.77 -18.70 19.62
CA ARG A 596 -22.02 -19.14 20.22
C ARG A 596 -22.24 -18.49 21.58
N ALA A 597 -21.22 -18.42 22.44
CA ALA A 597 -21.27 -17.75 23.74
C ALA A 597 -21.64 -16.26 23.60
N VAL A 598 -20.94 -15.52 22.73
CA VAL A 598 -21.26 -14.11 22.44
C VAL A 598 -22.70 -13.95 21.95
N LYS A 599 -23.19 -14.85 21.09
CA LYS A 599 -24.54 -14.79 20.54
C LYS A 599 -25.62 -15.14 21.57
N LEU A 600 -25.37 -16.10 22.45
CA LEU A 600 -26.24 -16.44 23.57
C LEU A 600 -26.42 -15.23 24.50
N GLN A 601 -25.31 -14.61 24.89
CA GLN A 601 -25.29 -13.42 25.75
C GLN A 601 -25.97 -12.23 25.08
N SER A 602 -25.69 -11.99 23.79
CA SER A 602 -26.36 -10.93 23.01
C SER A 602 -27.87 -11.13 22.90
N ARG A 603 -28.36 -12.38 22.85
CA ARG A 603 -29.79 -12.69 22.86
C ARG A 603 -30.41 -12.51 24.24
N ALA A 604 -29.69 -12.88 25.30
CA ALA A 604 -30.12 -12.66 26.68
C ALA A 604 -30.19 -11.15 27.01
N ALA A 605 -29.23 -10.36 26.55
CA ALA A 605 -29.21 -8.91 26.72
C ALA A 605 -30.44 -8.23 26.11
N LYS A 606 -30.91 -8.72 24.94
CA LYS A 606 -32.12 -8.20 24.27
C LYS A 606 -33.41 -8.37 25.06
N VAL A 607 -33.45 -9.27 26.04
CA VAL A 607 -34.60 -9.43 26.97
C VAL A 607 -34.34 -8.79 28.33
N GLY A 608 -33.27 -7.99 28.46
CA GLY A 608 -32.91 -7.27 29.68
C GLY A 608 -32.02 -8.04 30.64
N PHE A 609 -31.53 -9.23 30.27
CA PHE A 609 -30.57 -9.99 31.05
C PHE A 609 -29.14 -9.65 30.62
N ASP A 610 -28.59 -8.55 31.17
CA ASP A 610 -27.23 -8.09 30.90
C ASP A 610 -26.62 -7.36 32.12
N TRP A 611 -25.29 -7.28 32.15
CA TRP A 611 -24.53 -6.46 33.09
C TRP A 611 -24.57 -4.98 32.68
N PRO A 612 -24.40 -4.04 33.63
CA PRO A 612 -24.49 -2.61 33.35
C PRO A 612 -23.25 -2.02 32.67
N GLY A 613 -22.19 -2.81 32.46
CA GLY A 613 -20.95 -2.38 31.80
C GLY A 613 -19.80 -3.38 31.99
N PRO A 614 -18.58 -3.05 31.53
CA PRO A 614 -17.45 -3.98 31.49
C PRO A 614 -16.81 -4.26 32.87
N LEU A 615 -16.84 -3.32 33.81
CA LEU A 615 -16.18 -3.48 35.12
C LEU A 615 -16.79 -4.63 35.96
N PRO A 616 -18.12 -4.74 36.12
CA PRO A 616 -18.71 -5.91 36.80
C PRO A 616 -18.43 -7.25 36.13
N VAL A 617 -18.18 -7.25 34.81
CA VAL A 617 -17.82 -8.47 34.08
C VAL A 617 -16.37 -8.87 34.37
N LEU A 618 -15.47 -7.90 34.56
CA LEU A 618 -14.10 -8.14 35.03
C LEU A 618 -14.09 -8.71 36.45
N ASP A 619 -14.94 -8.18 37.34
CA ASP A 619 -15.07 -8.71 38.70
C ASP A 619 -15.51 -10.18 38.68
N LYS A 620 -16.51 -10.51 37.84
CA LYS A 620 -16.94 -11.90 37.64
C LYS A 620 -15.85 -12.76 37.02
N ALA A 621 -15.06 -12.25 36.06
CA ALA A 621 -13.94 -13.00 35.48
C ALA A 621 -12.87 -13.34 36.53
N ALA A 622 -12.63 -12.44 37.49
CA ALA A 622 -11.73 -12.69 38.60
C ALA A 622 -12.27 -13.75 39.57
N GLU A 623 -13.59 -13.77 39.79
CA GLU A 623 -14.29 -14.81 40.56
C GLU A 623 -14.16 -16.19 39.90
N GLU A 624 -14.50 -16.33 38.62
CA GLU A 624 -14.37 -17.60 37.88
C GLU A 624 -12.92 -18.11 37.84
N LEU A 625 -11.95 -17.20 37.71
CA LEU A 625 -10.52 -17.55 37.77
C LEU A 625 -10.13 -18.07 39.16
N GLN A 626 -10.74 -17.54 40.23
CA GLN A 626 -10.50 -17.99 41.58
C GLN A 626 -11.14 -19.36 41.83
N GLU A 627 -12.36 -19.60 41.35
CA GLU A 627 -13.03 -20.91 41.43
C GLU A 627 -12.22 -21.99 40.69
N LEU A 628 -11.73 -21.68 39.48
CA LEU A 628 -10.85 -22.58 38.74
C LEU A 628 -9.55 -22.90 39.50
N ARG A 629 -8.95 -21.91 40.18
CA ARG A 629 -7.74 -22.13 41.01
C ARG A 629 -8.03 -23.05 42.19
N GLU A 630 -9.14 -22.87 42.88
CA GLU A 630 -9.54 -23.73 44.00
C GLU A 630 -9.71 -25.18 43.57
N GLU A 631 -10.24 -25.43 42.38
CA GLU A 631 -10.35 -26.79 41.81
C GLU A 631 -8.98 -27.40 41.45
N PHE A 632 -7.99 -26.60 41.04
CA PHE A 632 -6.61 -27.06 40.87
C PHE A 632 -5.92 -27.38 42.21
N GLU A 633 -6.28 -26.70 43.30
CA GLU A 633 -5.70 -26.92 44.63
C GLU A 633 -6.33 -28.11 45.37
N ARG A 634 -7.55 -28.54 45.00
CA ARG A 634 -8.30 -29.61 45.67
C ARG A 634 -7.76 -31.03 45.47
N GLY A 635 -7.00 -31.32 44.42
CA GLY A 635 -6.47 -32.68 44.20
C GLY A 635 -5.90 -32.98 42.83
N ASP A 636 -5.70 -34.26 42.53
CA ASP A 636 -5.14 -34.72 41.25
C ASP A 636 -6.05 -34.39 40.06
N ILE A 637 -5.45 -33.89 38.98
CA ILE A 637 -6.14 -33.41 37.77
C ILE A 637 -7.02 -34.51 37.17
N ALA A 638 -6.57 -35.77 37.18
CA ALA A 638 -7.32 -36.88 36.61
C ALA A 638 -8.64 -37.15 37.37
N GLY A 639 -8.64 -36.96 38.69
CA GLY A 639 -9.82 -37.14 39.55
C GLY A 639 -10.80 -35.98 39.51
N ASN A 640 -10.34 -34.76 39.16
CA ASN A 640 -11.16 -33.54 39.18
C ASN A 640 -11.48 -32.96 37.79
N LYS A 641 -11.17 -33.68 36.72
CA LYS A 641 -11.26 -33.20 35.34
C LYS A 641 -12.62 -32.62 34.94
N ALA A 642 -13.72 -33.21 35.43
CA ALA A 642 -15.07 -32.74 35.10
C ALA A 642 -15.36 -31.35 35.68
N ARG A 643 -14.95 -31.09 36.93
CA ARG A 643 -15.10 -29.77 37.56
C ARG A 643 -14.17 -28.75 36.95
N LEU A 644 -12.90 -29.11 36.73
CA LEU A 644 -11.95 -28.24 36.02
C LEU A 644 -12.46 -27.81 34.64
N GLN A 645 -13.15 -28.71 33.92
CA GLN A 645 -13.75 -28.38 32.63
C GLN A 645 -14.96 -27.44 32.76
N GLU A 646 -15.75 -27.57 33.82
CA GLU A 646 -16.88 -26.70 34.14
C GLU A 646 -16.39 -25.28 34.42
N GLU A 647 -15.50 -25.10 35.40
CA GLU A 647 -14.97 -23.79 35.81
C GLU A 647 -14.16 -23.10 34.67
N LEU A 648 -13.39 -23.88 33.90
CA LEU A 648 -12.71 -23.33 32.72
C LEU A 648 -13.71 -22.86 31.65
N GLY A 649 -14.81 -23.59 31.48
CA GLY A 649 -15.89 -23.21 30.58
C GLY A 649 -16.53 -21.88 30.99
N ASP A 650 -16.80 -21.70 32.27
CA ASP A 650 -17.43 -20.49 32.81
C ASP A 650 -16.49 -19.28 32.72
N LEU A 651 -15.20 -19.44 33.02
CA LEU A 651 -14.18 -18.41 32.78
C LEU A 651 -14.15 -17.97 31.30
N LEU A 652 -14.13 -18.91 30.36
CA LEU A 652 -14.13 -18.61 28.93
C LEU A 652 -15.44 -17.93 28.49
N PHE A 653 -16.57 -18.33 29.07
CA PHE A 653 -17.87 -17.72 28.82
C PHE A 653 -17.91 -16.26 29.30
N VAL A 654 -17.36 -15.97 30.47
CA VAL A 654 -17.26 -14.61 31.01
C VAL A 654 -16.27 -13.76 30.19
N CYS A 655 -15.14 -14.31 29.74
CA CYS A 655 -14.22 -13.64 28.82
C CYS A 655 -14.90 -13.23 27.50
N ALA A 656 -15.77 -14.09 26.95
CA ALA A 656 -16.56 -13.76 25.77
C ALA A 656 -17.55 -12.62 26.03
N ASN A 657 -18.11 -12.56 27.24
CA ASN A 657 -18.99 -11.47 27.64
C ASN A 657 -18.24 -10.15 27.82
N LEU A 658 -17.01 -10.21 28.34
CA LEU A 658 -16.14 -9.05 28.48
C LEU A 658 -15.80 -8.47 27.10
N ALA A 659 -15.44 -9.32 26.14
CA ALA A 659 -15.18 -8.88 24.76
C ALA A 659 -16.41 -8.18 24.15
N ARG A 660 -17.62 -8.73 24.36
CA ARG A 660 -18.87 -8.11 23.92
C ARG A 660 -19.12 -6.74 24.57
N HIS A 661 -18.90 -6.60 25.88
CA HIS A 661 -19.07 -5.33 26.61
C HIS A 661 -18.03 -4.26 26.21
N ALA A 662 -16.85 -4.69 25.76
CA ALA A 662 -15.80 -3.82 25.27
C ALA A 662 -15.90 -3.50 23.77
N ASP A 663 -16.92 -4.02 23.06
CA ASP A 663 -17.08 -3.94 21.61
C ASP A 663 -15.86 -4.50 20.84
N ILE A 664 -15.29 -5.60 21.34
CA ILE A 664 -14.15 -6.29 20.75
C ILE A 664 -14.61 -7.60 20.12
N ASP A 665 -14.22 -7.85 18.86
CA ASP A 665 -14.37 -9.17 18.24
C ASP A 665 -13.40 -10.15 18.89
N LEU A 666 -13.94 -11.11 19.64
CA LEU A 666 -13.16 -12.11 20.37
C LEU A 666 -12.30 -12.98 19.43
N GLY A 667 -12.79 -13.29 18.23
CA GLY A 667 -12.06 -14.08 17.25
C GLY A 667 -10.86 -13.32 16.72
N ALA A 668 -11.05 -12.07 16.33
CA ALA A 668 -9.96 -11.20 15.89
C ALA A 668 -8.92 -10.97 16.99
N ALA A 669 -9.36 -10.74 18.24
CA ALA A 669 -8.46 -10.59 19.38
C ALA A 669 -7.60 -11.85 19.60
N LEU A 670 -8.19 -13.05 19.49
CA LEU A 670 -7.47 -14.30 19.63
C LEU A 670 -6.52 -14.56 18.46
N ARG A 671 -6.93 -14.27 17.22
CA ARG A 671 -6.05 -14.35 16.03
C ARG A 671 -4.84 -13.43 16.20
N GLY A 672 -5.05 -12.18 16.59
CA GLY A 672 -3.95 -11.24 16.87
C GLY A 672 -2.99 -11.74 17.97
N ALA A 673 -3.52 -12.41 18.99
CA ALA A 673 -2.69 -13.05 20.02
C ALA A 673 -1.88 -14.24 19.47
N ASN A 674 -2.49 -15.08 18.62
CA ASN A 674 -1.83 -16.22 17.96
C ASN A 674 -0.71 -15.76 17.03
N HIS A 675 -0.95 -14.79 16.14
CA HIS A 675 0.10 -14.26 15.26
C HIS A 675 1.24 -13.62 16.04
N LYS A 676 0.94 -12.94 17.16
CA LYS A 676 1.97 -12.38 18.04
C LYS A 676 2.82 -13.49 18.69
N PHE A 677 2.20 -14.61 19.07
CA PHE A 677 2.92 -15.78 19.58
C PHE A 677 3.79 -16.40 18.48
N GLU A 678 3.22 -16.68 17.31
CA GLU A 678 3.90 -17.27 16.14
C GLU A 678 5.11 -16.43 15.72
N ARG A 679 4.92 -15.12 15.57
CA ARG A 679 6.02 -14.19 15.24
C ARG A 679 7.16 -14.27 16.25
N ARG A 680 6.83 -14.27 17.54
CA ARG A 680 7.85 -14.36 18.61
C ARG A 680 8.55 -15.70 18.63
N PHE A 681 7.80 -16.78 18.44
CA PHE A 681 8.34 -18.12 18.41
C PHE A 681 9.29 -18.32 17.22
N ARG A 682 8.90 -17.88 16.01
CA ARG A 682 9.78 -17.87 14.83
C ARG A 682 11.06 -17.05 15.04
N LEU A 683 10.96 -15.92 15.74
CA LEU A 683 12.13 -15.14 16.13
C LEU A 683 13.04 -15.91 17.10
N MET A 684 12.48 -16.66 18.05
CA MET A 684 13.27 -17.54 18.92
C MET A 684 13.99 -18.62 18.11
N GLU A 685 13.32 -19.24 17.15
CA GLU A 685 13.91 -20.26 16.27
C GLU A 685 15.09 -19.68 15.47
N ALA A 686 14.87 -18.55 14.81
CA ALA A 686 15.92 -17.87 14.05
C ALA A 686 17.10 -17.42 14.94
N GLN A 687 16.84 -16.98 16.17
CA GLN A 687 17.89 -16.59 17.12
C GLN A 687 18.68 -17.78 17.65
N ALA A 688 18.03 -18.91 17.92
CA ALA A 688 18.70 -20.14 18.33
C ALA A 688 19.60 -20.65 17.18
N GLU A 689 19.09 -20.66 15.95
CA GLU A 689 19.84 -21.07 14.77
C GLU A 689 21.05 -20.17 14.50
N ALA A 690 20.89 -18.84 14.65
CA ALA A 690 22.00 -17.89 14.54
C ALA A 690 23.09 -18.09 15.61
N GLN A 691 22.75 -18.70 16.75
CA GLN A 691 23.70 -19.06 17.81
C GLN A 691 24.34 -20.45 17.59
N GLY A 692 23.95 -21.15 16.52
CA GLY A 692 24.45 -22.48 16.19
C GLY A 692 23.77 -23.62 16.96
N ASP A 693 22.68 -23.32 17.67
CA ASP A 693 21.92 -24.28 18.47
C ASP A 693 20.52 -24.53 17.87
N SER A 694 19.88 -25.64 18.25
CA SER A 694 18.47 -25.88 17.98
C SER A 694 17.63 -25.44 19.18
N LEU A 695 16.50 -24.77 18.95
CA LEU A 695 15.60 -24.33 20.03
C LEU A 695 15.17 -25.50 20.94
N ALA A 696 14.97 -26.70 20.36
CA ALA A 696 14.60 -27.91 21.08
C ALA A 696 15.73 -28.48 21.96
N ALA A 697 16.98 -28.11 21.69
CA ALA A 697 18.14 -28.52 22.48
C ALA A 697 18.41 -27.59 23.67
N LEU A 698 17.78 -26.41 23.70
CA LEU A 698 17.88 -25.44 24.78
C LEU A 698 16.98 -25.85 25.96
N ASP A 699 17.42 -25.57 27.18
CA ASP A 699 16.59 -25.73 28.37
C ASP A 699 15.51 -24.62 28.44
N LEU A 700 14.54 -24.79 29.34
CA LEU A 700 13.41 -23.87 29.47
C LEU A 700 13.86 -22.44 29.82
N ASP A 701 14.92 -22.30 30.60
CA ASP A 701 15.47 -21.00 30.99
C ASP A 701 16.11 -20.27 29.80
N ALA A 702 16.82 -21.01 28.92
CA ALA A 702 17.38 -20.48 27.69
C ALA A 702 16.29 -20.17 26.64
N GLN A 703 15.26 -21.01 26.52
CA GLN A 703 14.10 -20.73 25.68
C GLN A 703 13.34 -19.49 26.16
N GLU A 704 13.10 -19.37 27.46
CA GLU A 704 12.47 -18.19 28.06
C GLU A 704 13.33 -16.94 27.84
N ALA A 705 14.66 -17.04 27.92
CA ALA A 705 15.55 -15.94 27.58
C ALA A 705 15.37 -15.50 26.11
N LEU A 706 15.31 -16.42 25.16
CA LEU A 706 15.02 -16.10 23.75
C LEU A 706 13.62 -15.50 23.57
N TRP A 707 12.61 -16.01 24.28
CA TRP A 707 11.25 -15.46 24.27
C TRP A 707 11.22 -14.03 24.80
N GLN A 708 11.92 -13.75 25.90
CA GLN A 708 12.06 -12.40 26.43
C GLN A 708 12.85 -11.49 25.47
N HIS A 709 13.88 -11.98 24.79
CA HIS A 709 14.54 -11.22 23.72
C HIS A 709 13.59 -10.90 22.55
N ALA A 710 12.83 -11.88 22.06
CA ALA A 710 11.81 -11.70 21.01
C ALA A 710 10.65 -10.79 21.46
N LYS A 711 10.37 -10.75 22.76
CA LYS A 711 9.39 -9.83 23.38
C LYS A 711 9.97 -8.43 23.59
N ILE A 712 11.28 -8.28 23.74
CA ILE A 712 11.96 -7.11 24.28
C ILE A 712 13.21 -6.73 23.46
N VAL A 713 13.06 -6.57 22.15
CA VAL A 713 14.09 -5.95 21.29
C VAL A 713 14.43 -4.50 21.70
N GLY A 714 13.76 -3.92 22.72
CA GLY A 714 14.02 -2.58 23.25
C GLY A 714 14.53 -2.41 24.70
N CYS A 715 14.56 -3.43 25.58
CA CYS A 715 14.73 -3.17 27.04
C CYS A 715 15.71 -4.03 27.85
N TYR A 716 16.58 -4.88 27.28
CA TYR A 716 17.50 -5.73 28.07
C TYR A 716 19.00 -5.63 27.72
N LEU A 717 19.48 -4.46 27.27
CA LEU A 717 20.92 -4.20 27.12
C LEU A 717 21.75 -4.41 28.41
N PRO A 718 21.29 -4.03 29.63
CA PRO A 718 22.15 -4.09 30.84
C PRO A 718 22.48 -5.52 31.32
N TRP A 719 21.58 -6.48 31.13
CA TRP A 719 21.80 -7.87 31.54
C TRP A 719 22.80 -8.59 30.60
N LEU A 720 22.75 -8.27 29.30
CA LEU A 720 23.69 -8.77 28.30
C LEU A 720 25.14 -8.30 28.55
N TRP A 721 25.34 -7.09 29.09
CA TRP A 721 26.67 -6.57 29.42
C TRP A 721 27.37 -7.36 30.53
N LEU A 722 26.67 -7.66 31.63
CA LEU A 722 27.21 -8.45 32.74
C LEU A 722 27.64 -9.84 32.29
N ARG A 723 26.83 -10.48 31.44
CA ARG A 723 27.09 -11.85 30.97
C ARG A 723 28.25 -11.93 29.98
N LYS A 724 28.56 -10.84 29.26
CA LYS A 724 29.73 -10.73 28.38
C LYS A 724 31.01 -10.30 29.11
N GLY A 725 31.04 -10.36 30.44
CA GLY A 725 32.23 -10.00 31.23
C GLY A 725 32.44 -8.49 31.38
N GLY A 726 31.42 -7.70 31.07
CA GLY A 726 31.43 -6.25 31.26
C GLY A 726 31.54 -5.87 32.74
N SER A 727 32.27 -4.80 33.02
CA SER A 727 32.56 -4.35 34.39
C SER A 727 31.29 -3.99 35.15
N ILE A 728 31.14 -4.54 36.36
CA ILE A 728 30.01 -4.25 37.27
C ILE A 728 29.95 -2.78 37.69
N TRP A 729 31.08 -2.07 37.62
CA TRP A 729 31.19 -0.66 37.99
C TRP A 729 30.36 0.26 37.09
N LEU A 730 30.10 -0.16 35.84
CA LEU A 730 29.28 0.61 34.89
C LEU A 730 27.77 0.51 35.18
N LEU A 731 27.36 -0.39 36.08
CA LEU A 731 25.95 -0.62 36.45
C LEU A 731 25.56 0.04 37.76
N LEU A 732 26.53 0.48 38.56
CA LEU A 732 26.28 1.23 39.80
C LEU A 732 25.52 2.54 39.58
N PRO A 733 25.76 3.33 38.52
CA PRO A 733 24.94 4.53 38.23
C PRO A 733 23.49 4.18 37.93
N ALA A 734 23.25 3.10 37.17
CA ALA A 734 21.91 2.64 36.84
C ALA A 734 21.18 2.08 38.08
N ALA A 735 21.87 1.30 38.92
CA ALA A 735 21.33 0.78 40.18
C ALA A 735 21.04 1.91 41.20
N ALA A 736 21.90 2.93 41.27
CA ALA A 736 21.68 4.12 42.10
C ALA A 736 20.48 4.95 41.61
N SER A 737 20.29 5.06 40.29
CA SER A 737 19.11 5.70 39.68
C SER A 737 17.83 4.92 40.00
N LEU A 738 17.86 3.59 39.91
CA LEU A 738 16.74 2.72 40.28
C LEU A 738 16.38 2.81 41.78
N ALA A 739 17.39 2.87 42.66
CA ALA A 739 17.18 3.04 44.10
C ALA A 739 16.63 4.43 44.44
N LEU A 740 17.10 5.48 43.76
CA LEU A 740 16.58 6.84 43.89
C LEU A 740 15.13 6.93 43.41
N PHE A 741 14.79 6.25 42.31
CA PHE A 741 13.43 6.14 41.80
C PHE A 741 12.49 5.41 42.77
N ALA A 742 12.91 4.26 43.30
CA ALA A 742 12.14 3.51 44.30
C ALA A 742 11.90 4.35 45.57
N TRP A 743 12.90 5.12 46.01
CA TRP A 743 12.78 6.04 47.14
C TRP A 743 11.86 7.24 46.87
N LEU A 744 11.93 7.86 45.69
CA LEU A 744 11.04 8.96 45.29
C LEU A 744 9.58 8.52 45.19
N LEU A 745 9.32 7.29 44.76
CA LEU A 745 7.97 6.69 44.77
C LEU A 745 7.40 6.55 46.18
N THR A 746 8.23 6.31 47.20
CA THR A 746 7.75 6.24 48.60
C THR A 746 7.36 7.59 49.17
N LEU A 747 7.77 8.70 48.56
CA LEU A 747 7.51 10.05 49.06
C LEU A 747 6.23 10.68 48.46
N HIS A 748 5.81 10.25 47.25
CA HIS A 748 4.66 10.83 46.54
C HIS A 748 3.79 9.77 45.83
N PRO A 749 2.82 9.15 46.55
CA PRO A 749 1.98 8.06 46.01
C PRO A 749 1.09 8.45 44.82
N THR A 750 0.72 9.73 44.71
CA THR A 750 -0.21 10.23 43.69
C THR A 750 0.48 10.70 42.40
N ALA A 751 1.81 10.69 42.34
CA ALA A 751 2.59 11.20 41.21
C ALA A 751 3.26 10.09 40.37
N SER A 752 2.86 8.82 40.55
CA SER A 752 3.49 7.64 39.95
C SER A 752 3.72 7.75 38.43
N GLY A 753 2.76 8.29 37.68
CA GLY A 753 2.89 8.46 36.22
C GLY A 753 3.95 9.47 35.78
N ARG A 754 4.13 10.58 36.51
CA ARG A 754 5.15 11.60 36.19
C ARG A 754 6.55 11.14 36.59
N VAL A 755 6.66 10.40 37.69
CA VAL A 755 7.92 9.79 38.14
C VAL A 755 8.36 8.70 37.16
N TYR A 756 7.43 7.96 36.55
CA TYR A 756 7.70 6.95 35.51
C TYR A 756 8.24 7.56 34.21
N ALA A 757 7.68 8.69 33.75
CA ALA A 757 8.15 9.39 32.56
C ALA A 757 9.57 9.97 32.73
N ALA A 758 9.88 10.53 33.90
CA ALA A 758 11.23 11.00 34.23
C ALA A 758 12.24 9.84 34.30
N TYR A 759 11.83 8.68 34.82
CA TYR A 759 12.65 7.47 34.83
C TYR A 759 12.94 6.93 33.42
N GLY A 760 11.95 6.93 32.54
CA GLY A 760 12.15 6.59 31.12
C GLY A 760 13.18 7.48 30.45
N GLY A 761 13.13 8.79 30.70
CA GLY A 761 14.12 9.75 30.17
C GLY A 761 15.55 9.50 30.69
N VAL A 762 15.70 9.24 31.99
CA VAL A 762 17.02 8.91 32.57
C VAL A 762 17.54 7.58 32.06
N TYR A 763 16.67 6.57 31.90
CA TYR A 763 17.04 5.26 31.38
C TYR A 763 17.48 5.32 29.92
N ILE A 764 16.74 6.05 29.07
CA ILE A 764 17.09 6.30 27.67
C ILE A 764 18.41 7.08 27.58
N GLY A 765 18.57 8.17 28.36
CA GLY A 765 19.80 8.95 28.37
C GLY A 765 21.01 8.13 28.83
N THR A 766 20.84 7.27 29.84
CA THR A 766 21.91 6.40 30.32
C THR A 766 22.24 5.30 29.30
N ALA A 767 21.23 4.74 28.61
CA ALA A 767 21.41 3.75 27.54
C ALA A 767 22.10 4.34 26.30
N LEU A 768 21.78 5.59 25.92
CA LEU A 768 22.42 6.31 24.83
C LEU A 768 23.89 6.65 25.16
N PHE A 769 24.18 7.08 26.39
CA PHE A 769 25.55 7.30 26.84
C PHE A 769 26.37 6.00 26.90
N TRP A 770 25.71 4.88 27.21
CA TRP A 770 26.29 3.55 27.20
C TRP A 770 26.52 2.95 25.80
N LEU A 771 25.69 3.32 24.82
CA LEU A 771 25.91 2.98 23.41
C LEU A 771 27.07 3.79 22.80
N TRP A 772 27.39 4.93 23.42
CA TRP A 772 28.46 5.83 23.00
C TRP A 772 29.84 5.46 23.56
N LEU A 773 29.90 4.87 24.76
CA LEU A 773 31.11 4.31 25.39
C LEU A 773 31.40 2.88 24.89
#